data_AF-A0A0R1S5Z4-F1
#
_entry.id   AF-A0A0R1S5Z4-F1
#
_cell.length_a   1.000
_cell.length_b   1.000
_cell.length_c   1.000
_cell.angle_alpha   90.00
_cell.angle_beta   90.00
_cell.angle_gamma   90.00
#
_symmetry.space_group_name_H-M   'P 1'
#
loop_
_entity.id
_entity.type
_entity.pdbx_description
1 polymer ?
#
loop_
_entity_poly.entity_id
_entity_poly.type
_entity_poly.pdbx_seq_one_letter_code
_entity_poly.pdbx_strand_id
1 'polypeptide(L)'
;MAESKPKFYITTPIYYPSGRLHIGNSYTTIACDAEARYKRAMGYDVFFLTGTDEHGLKIEQKAEQLGMSPQSYVDKMAGTIKELWKKLEISNTKFIRTTDDYHEKAVADIFQKLLDAGDIYLGEYTGWYSVSDEEYFTESQLAEVYRDDDGKVVGGKAPSGHEVQLVHEQSYFFKMSKYADWLLQYYKDHPDFIQPASRMNEMIKNFIQPGLEDLAVSRTSFNWGVRVKSDPKHVVYVWIDALSNYITALGYDGKDDSNFKKYWPADVQMVGKEIVRFHTIYWPIILHALGLPLPKTVFGHGWLLMKDGKMSKSKGNVIYPETLVDRYGLDALRYYLLRAMPYANDGIFTPEDFVDRVNFDLANDLGNLLNRTVSMINKYENGIIPQLRLGVTEFDTELENTAAEVTKNYKQLMDDLHFSDALAEIWKLVSQTNKYIDQTEPWVLAKDDADKDKLASTMAHLAASLRVIAELISPVMTHAPKEIFQQLGLTEAINLKELRFADLPAGGQCAAKGTPIFPRVDVDEEVDFIKAQMTKNDKAKGRAAMKQAAEKEFDPETTDLKLTKKEVRFDAFEKIELKVAEVQDVNKVQGADKLLQFRLNAGDDGDRQILSGIAQWYPDFKKLVGKKVIIVSNLKPRKMRGQVSQGMLLSVEHPDGNVELVTVDSHFENGITLE
;
A
#
# COMPACT_ATOMS: atom_id res chain seq x y z
N MET A 1 13.52 22.88 38.56
CA MET A 1 13.30 21.51 38.04
C MET A 1 13.05 21.68 36.56
N ALA A 2 13.78 20.96 35.68
CA ALA A 2 13.47 21.03 34.25
C ALA A 2 12.04 20.49 34.05
N GLU A 3 11.14 21.30 33.49
CA GLU A 3 9.78 20.85 33.19
C GLU A 3 9.85 19.60 32.31
N SER A 4 9.30 18.48 32.79
CA SER A 4 9.23 17.25 32.01
C SER A 4 8.25 17.47 30.85
N LYS A 5 8.75 17.43 29.62
CA LYS A 5 7.92 17.55 28.41
C LYS A 5 6.79 16.51 28.41
N PRO A 6 5.57 16.85 27.97
CA PRO A 6 4.51 15.87 27.82
C PRO A 6 4.91 14.83 26.78
N LYS A 7 4.63 13.55 27.05
CA LYS A 7 4.93 12.46 26.13
C LYS A 7 3.91 12.38 25.00
N PHE A 8 4.33 11.85 23.85
CA PHE A 8 3.42 11.46 22.77
C PHE A 8 3.97 10.21 22.08
N TYR A 9 3.18 9.15 21.98
CA TYR A 9 3.54 7.92 21.28
C TYR A 9 2.60 7.67 20.11
N ILE A 10 3.15 7.67 18.89
CA ILE A 10 2.43 7.41 17.65
C ILE A 10 3.04 6.25 16.87
N THR A 11 2.18 5.43 16.26
CA THR A 11 2.61 4.25 15.49
C THR A 11 1.94 4.19 14.12
N THR A 12 2.71 3.79 13.10
CA THR A 12 2.14 3.22 11.86
C THR A 12 1.76 1.75 12.09
N PRO A 13 1.06 1.09 11.15
CA PRO A 13 1.11 -0.36 11.05
C PRO A 13 2.56 -0.77 10.71
N ILE A 14 2.91 -2.02 11.02
CA ILE A 14 4.11 -2.63 10.45
C ILE A 14 3.80 -3.24 9.09
N TYR A 15 4.66 -3.01 8.10
CA TYR A 15 4.37 -3.32 6.71
C TYR A 15 4.82 -4.73 6.33
N TYR A 16 3.95 -5.48 5.67
CA TYR A 16 4.30 -6.82 5.16
C TYR A 16 5.24 -6.72 3.94
N PRO A 17 6.49 -7.21 4.02
CA PRO A 17 7.53 -6.96 3.02
C PRO A 17 7.42 -7.86 1.79
N SER A 18 6.21 -8.17 1.31
CA SER A 18 5.99 -8.99 0.10
C SER A 18 6.36 -8.28 -1.22
N GLY A 19 6.73 -6.99 -1.15
CA GLY A 19 7.41 -6.28 -2.22
C GLY A 19 7.49 -4.78 -1.97
N ARG A 20 7.82 -4.00 -3.01
CA ARG A 20 7.96 -2.54 -2.92
C ARG A 20 6.67 -1.87 -2.44
N LEU A 21 6.82 -0.90 -1.54
CA LEU A 21 5.77 -0.03 -1.04
C LEU A 21 5.44 1.07 -2.05
N HIS A 22 4.16 1.32 -2.28
CA HIS A 22 3.67 2.38 -3.16
C HIS A 22 3.16 3.59 -2.37
N ILE A 23 2.66 4.63 -3.06
CA ILE A 23 2.19 5.85 -2.40
C ILE A 23 1.06 5.58 -1.38
N GLY A 24 0.17 4.62 -1.66
CA GLY A 24 -0.86 4.18 -0.71
C GLY A 24 -0.29 3.62 0.60
N ASN A 25 0.80 2.84 0.57
CA ASN A 25 1.44 2.37 1.81
C ASN A 25 2.19 3.51 2.53
N SER A 26 2.77 4.41 1.75
CA SER A 26 3.61 5.49 2.25
C SER A 26 2.80 6.61 2.91
N TYR A 27 1.52 6.77 2.53
CA TYR A 27 0.60 7.74 3.13
C TYR A 27 0.58 7.65 4.65
N THR A 28 0.35 6.46 5.22
CA THR A 28 0.25 6.30 6.68
C THR A 28 1.53 6.71 7.39
N THR A 29 2.69 6.39 6.81
CA THR A 29 3.99 6.79 7.38
C THR A 29 4.18 8.30 7.31
N ILE A 30 3.81 8.94 6.20
CA ILE A 30 3.89 10.40 6.02
C ILE A 30 2.92 11.12 6.97
N ALA A 31 1.70 10.62 7.16
CA ALA A 31 0.72 11.18 8.09
C ALA A 31 1.20 11.09 9.55
N CYS A 32 1.72 9.93 9.96
CA CYS A 32 2.31 9.79 11.29
C CYS A 32 3.56 10.67 11.47
N ASP A 33 4.37 10.83 10.42
CA ASP A 33 5.54 11.70 10.45
C ASP A 33 5.16 13.17 10.60
N ALA A 34 4.14 13.63 9.86
CA ALA A 34 3.62 14.99 9.99
C ALA A 34 3.09 15.25 11.41
N GLU A 35 2.34 14.31 11.97
CA GLU A 35 1.85 14.40 13.34
C GLU A 35 2.98 14.37 14.38
N ALA A 36 3.96 13.48 14.21
CA ALA A 36 5.13 13.42 15.07
C ALA A 36 5.94 14.74 15.03
N ARG A 37 6.12 15.34 13.85
CA ARG A 37 6.78 16.64 13.68
C ARG A 37 5.98 17.76 14.32
N TYR A 38 4.66 17.77 14.14
CA TYR A 38 3.76 18.73 14.77
C TYR A 38 3.87 18.67 16.29
N LYS A 39 3.73 17.48 16.90
CA LYS A 39 3.83 17.31 18.36
C LYS A 39 5.22 17.70 18.90
N ARG A 40 6.30 17.37 18.19
CA ARG A 40 7.66 17.86 18.56
C ARG A 40 7.73 19.38 18.52
N ALA A 41 7.19 20.01 17.48
CA ALA A 41 7.15 21.46 17.34
C ALA A 41 6.28 22.15 18.42
N MET A 42 5.26 21.44 18.93
CA MET A 42 4.44 21.86 20.08
C MET A 42 5.09 21.56 21.44
N GLY A 43 6.30 20.99 21.47
CA GLY A 43 7.09 20.78 22.68
C GLY A 43 6.91 19.41 23.36
N TYR A 44 6.30 18.44 22.70
CA TYR A 44 6.17 17.07 23.21
C TYR A 44 7.48 16.29 23.07
N ASP A 45 7.67 15.34 23.98
CA ASP A 45 8.65 14.26 23.85
C ASP A 45 8.01 13.10 23.07
N VAL A 46 8.37 12.99 21.79
CA VAL A 46 7.70 12.11 20.82
C VAL A 46 8.49 10.83 20.59
N PHE A 47 7.81 9.69 20.76
CA PHE A 47 8.25 8.41 20.22
C PHE A 47 7.41 8.09 18.98
N PHE A 48 8.04 7.95 17.82
CA PHE A 48 7.36 7.58 16.59
C PHE A 48 7.87 6.22 16.11
N LEU A 49 6.99 5.22 16.05
CA LEU A 49 7.31 3.86 15.63
C LEU A 49 6.75 3.54 14.24
N THR A 50 7.59 2.91 13.42
CA THR A 50 7.19 2.17 12.21
C THR A 50 8.00 0.88 12.12
N GLY A 51 7.72 0.01 11.16
CA GLY A 51 8.44 -1.25 11.04
C GLY A 51 7.92 -2.19 9.96
N THR A 52 8.35 -3.45 10.05
CA THR A 52 8.01 -4.52 9.12
C THR A 52 7.49 -5.76 9.85
N ASP A 53 6.44 -6.35 9.29
CA ASP A 53 5.87 -7.62 9.71
C ASP A 53 6.44 -8.74 8.85
N GLU A 54 7.38 -9.50 9.40
CA GLU A 54 8.32 -10.30 8.62
C GLU A 54 8.03 -11.80 8.66
N HIS A 55 7.00 -12.26 9.37
CA HIS A 55 6.68 -13.69 9.52
C HIS A 55 5.52 -14.15 8.63
N GLY A 56 5.31 -15.47 8.56
CA GLY A 56 4.17 -16.06 7.86
C GLY A 56 4.51 -16.78 6.55
N LEU A 57 3.52 -17.54 6.05
CA LEU A 57 3.66 -18.45 4.92
C LEU A 57 4.01 -17.71 3.62
N LYS A 58 3.45 -16.51 3.38
CA LYS A 58 3.68 -15.78 2.13
C LYS A 58 5.13 -15.29 2.01
N ILE A 59 5.79 -14.93 3.11
CA ILE A 59 7.23 -14.65 3.11
C ILE A 59 8.03 -15.92 2.83
N GLU A 60 7.70 -17.03 3.48
CA GLU A 60 8.39 -18.32 3.29
C GLU A 60 8.35 -18.76 1.82
N GLN A 61 7.15 -18.79 1.23
CA GLN A 61 6.94 -19.12 -0.18
C GLN A 61 7.65 -18.14 -1.12
N LYS A 62 7.68 -16.85 -0.79
CA LYS A 62 8.33 -15.85 -1.64
C LYS A 62 9.85 -15.99 -1.64
N ALA A 63 10.42 -16.29 -0.49
CA ALA A 63 11.85 -16.56 -0.36
C ALA A 63 12.24 -17.83 -1.11
N GLU A 64 11.44 -18.90 -1.00
CA GLU A 64 11.64 -20.15 -1.73
C GLU A 64 11.59 -19.95 -3.26
N GLN A 65 10.58 -19.21 -3.77
CA GLN A 65 10.49 -18.85 -5.19
C GLN A 65 11.71 -18.09 -5.72
N LEU A 66 12.42 -17.38 -4.84
CA LEU A 66 13.62 -16.61 -5.16
C LEU A 66 14.92 -17.37 -4.85
N GLY A 67 14.83 -18.62 -4.42
CA GLY A 67 15.99 -19.46 -4.07
C GLY A 67 16.82 -18.91 -2.91
N MET A 68 16.18 -18.27 -1.92
CA MET A 68 16.85 -17.68 -0.75
C MET A 68 16.15 -18.02 0.56
N SER A 69 16.84 -17.83 1.69
CA SER A 69 16.23 -18.02 3.01
C SER A 69 15.22 -16.88 3.31
N PRO A 70 14.15 -17.15 4.10
CA PRO A 70 13.22 -16.11 4.52
C PRO A 70 13.90 -14.94 5.24
N GLN A 71 14.85 -15.21 6.15
CA GLN A 71 15.63 -14.16 6.84
C GLN A 71 16.35 -13.24 5.84
N SER A 72 17.06 -13.81 4.87
CA SER A 72 17.78 -13.02 3.86
C SER A 72 16.84 -12.19 2.99
N TYR A 73 15.63 -12.69 2.71
CA TYR A 73 14.60 -11.95 2.00
C TYR A 73 14.12 -10.74 2.80
N VAL A 74 13.72 -10.95 4.06
CA VAL A 74 13.18 -9.88 4.90
C VAL A 74 14.24 -8.85 5.29
N ASP A 75 15.51 -9.25 5.49
CA ASP A 75 16.64 -8.33 5.71
C ASP A 75 16.78 -7.35 4.54
N LYS A 76 16.75 -7.86 3.30
CA LYS A 76 16.83 -7.04 2.09
C LYS A 76 15.64 -6.10 1.95
N MET A 77 14.43 -6.59 2.25
CA MET A 77 13.21 -5.80 2.13
C MET A 77 13.13 -4.72 3.20
N ALA A 78 13.46 -5.03 4.46
CA ALA A 78 13.56 -4.06 5.55
C ALA A 78 14.59 -2.98 5.23
N GLY A 79 15.75 -3.34 4.66
CA GLY A 79 16.74 -2.38 4.16
C GLY A 79 16.17 -1.44 3.09
N THR A 80 15.41 -1.99 2.11
CA THR A 80 14.78 -1.20 1.05
C THR A 80 13.73 -0.22 1.61
N ILE A 81 12.93 -0.66 2.58
CA ILE A 81 11.91 0.17 3.24
C ILE A 81 12.57 1.28 4.07
N LYS A 82 13.65 0.99 4.79
CA LYS A 82 14.42 2.01 5.53
C LYS A 82 15.02 3.08 4.60
N GLU A 83 15.54 2.70 3.44
CA GLU A 83 16.03 3.66 2.45
C GLU A 83 14.89 4.52 1.87
N LEU A 84 13.70 3.94 1.65
CA LEU A 84 12.52 4.71 1.26
C LEU A 84 12.14 5.72 2.34
N TRP A 85 12.10 5.33 3.62
CA TRP A 85 11.82 6.22 4.75
C TRP A 85 12.85 7.34 4.89
N LYS A 86 14.13 7.04 4.65
CA LYS A 86 15.17 8.06 4.59
C LYS A 86 14.95 9.04 3.43
N LYS A 87 14.60 8.55 2.24
CA LYS A 87 14.29 9.39 1.07
C LYS A 87 13.05 10.27 1.28
N LEU A 88 12.07 9.78 2.03
CA LEU A 88 10.85 10.52 2.39
C LEU A 88 11.01 11.41 3.64
N GLU A 89 12.23 11.47 4.20
CA GLU A 89 12.59 12.17 5.44
C GLU A 89 11.66 11.82 6.61
N ILE A 90 11.32 10.54 6.75
CA ILE A 90 10.53 10.06 7.89
C ILE A 90 11.38 10.14 9.17
N SER A 91 10.82 10.77 10.20
CA SER A 91 11.47 11.06 11.48
C SER A 91 11.13 10.04 12.57
N ASN A 92 10.98 8.77 12.20
CA ASN A 92 10.66 7.72 13.17
C ASN A 92 11.80 7.53 14.17
N THR A 93 11.44 7.42 15.45
CA THR A 93 12.38 7.19 16.55
C THR A 93 12.95 5.78 16.51
N LYS A 94 12.12 4.80 16.12
CA LYS A 94 12.51 3.40 16.00
C LYS A 94 11.89 2.77 14.76
N PHE A 95 12.62 1.82 14.18
CA PHE A 95 12.13 0.91 13.14
C PHE A 95 12.17 -0.51 13.70
N ILE A 96 11.02 -1.10 14.01
CA ILE A 96 10.93 -2.47 14.52
C ILE A 96 10.87 -3.49 13.38
N ARG A 97 11.45 -4.66 13.59
CA ARG A 97 11.27 -5.84 12.74
C ARG A 97 10.74 -6.97 13.61
N THR A 98 9.77 -7.75 13.13
CA THR A 98 9.28 -8.89 13.95
C THR A 98 10.33 -9.99 14.10
N THR A 99 11.35 -10.07 13.24
CA THR A 99 12.52 -10.94 13.45
C THR A 99 13.55 -10.37 14.43
N ASP A 100 13.32 -9.20 15.05
CA ASP A 100 14.22 -8.71 16.09
C ASP A 100 14.16 -9.69 17.28
N ASP A 101 15.33 -10.11 17.77
CA ASP A 101 15.47 -11.10 18.84
C ASP A 101 14.69 -10.77 20.13
N TYR A 102 14.64 -9.49 20.50
CA TYR A 102 13.85 -9.04 21.64
C TYR A 102 12.34 -9.11 21.39
N HIS A 103 11.90 -8.98 20.14
CA HIS A 103 10.49 -9.07 19.76
C HIS A 103 10.03 -10.52 19.80
N GLU A 104 10.74 -11.44 19.12
CA GLU A 104 10.38 -12.86 19.10
C GLU A 104 10.32 -13.44 20.51
N LYS A 105 11.30 -13.09 21.36
CA LYS A 105 11.31 -13.52 22.75
C LYS A 105 10.07 -13.04 23.51
N ALA A 106 9.75 -11.76 23.40
CA ALA A 106 8.61 -11.18 24.09
C ALA A 106 7.27 -11.76 23.58
N VAL A 107 7.16 -12.05 22.28
CA VAL A 107 5.98 -12.71 21.69
C VAL A 107 5.83 -14.14 22.23
N ALA A 108 6.91 -14.91 22.31
CA ALA A 108 6.88 -16.25 22.91
C ALA A 108 6.47 -16.21 24.39
N ASP A 109 6.95 -15.23 25.15
CA ASP A 109 6.60 -15.05 26.56
C ASP A 109 5.15 -14.53 26.73
N ILE A 110 4.66 -13.63 25.86
CA ILE A 110 3.24 -13.20 25.82
C ILE A 110 2.32 -14.39 25.57
N PHE A 111 2.64 -15.22 24.58
CA PHE A 111 1.86 -16.40 24.27
C PHE A 111 1.77 -17.35 25.47
N GLN A 112 2.91 -17.59 26.13
CA GLN A 112 2.95 -18.44 27.32
C GLN A 112 2.12 -17.87 28.47
N LYS A 113 2.17 -16.55 28.72
CA LYS A 113 1.36 -15.89 29.75
C LYS A 113 -0.14 -16.08 29.50
N LEU A 114 -0.60 -15.91 28.26
CA LEU A 114 -2.01 -16.09 27.89
C LEU A 114 -2.45 -17.57 27.97
N LEU A 115 -1.55 -18.50 27.66
CA LEU A 115 -1.77 -19.94 27.84
C LEU A 115 -1.89 -20.29 29.34
N ASP A 116 -0.97 -19.81 30.18
CA ASP A 116 -0.97 -20.06 31.62
C ASP A 116 -2.18 -19.44 32.33
N ALA A 117 -2.66 -18.29 31.84
CA ALA A 117 -3.90 -17.64 32.30
C ALA A 117 -5.18 -18.40 31.89
N GLY A 118 -5.06 -19.40 31.00
CA GLY A 118 -6.18 -20.16 30.47
C GLY A 118 -7.01 -19.41 29.42
N ASP A 119 -6.48 -18.31 28.87
CA ASP A 119 -7.11 -17.56 27.78
C ASP A 119 -6.78 -18.16 26.41
N ILE A 120 -5.66 -18.89 26.30
CA ILE A 120 -5.35 -19.73 25.16
C ILE A 120 -5.60 -21.20 25.51
N TYR A 121 -6.16 -21.97 24.57
CA TYR A 121 -6.36 -23.42 24.69
C TYR A 121 -6.10 -24.13 23.37
N LEU A 122 -5.71 -25.40 23.41
CA LEU A 122 -5.50 -26.20 22.20
C LEU A 122 -6.84 -26.71 21.66
N GLY A 123 -7.04 -26.60 20.35
CA GLY A 123 -8.19 -27.15 19.64
C GLY A 123 -7.81 -27.61 18.23
N GLU A 124 -8.83 -27.91 17.44
CA GLU A 124 -8.68 -28.23 16.02
C GLU A 124 -9.38 -27.14 15.20
N TYR A 125 -8.63 -26.60 14.25
CA TYR A 125 -9.15 -25.61 13.30
C TYR A 125 -9.55 -26.31 12.01
N THR A 126 -10.82 -26.13 11.61
CA THR A 126 -11.31 -26.48 10.27
C THR A 126 -11.91 -25.24 9.65
N GLY A 127 -11.38 -24.80 8.51
CA GLY A 127 -11.94 -23.65 7.80
C GLY A 127 -11.28 -23.35 6.48
N TRP A 128 -11.87 -22.39 5.75
CA TRP A 128 -11.49 -22.07 4.38
C TRP A 128 -10.43 -20.96 4.38
N TYR A 129 -9.21 -21.30 3.97
CA TYR A 129 -8.08 -20.37 4.00
C TYR A 129 -7.78 -19.78 2.63
N SER A 130 -7.65 -18.46 2.56
CA SER A 130 -7.07 -17.77 1.39
C SER A 130 -5.60 -17.47 1.67
N VAL A 131 -4.70 -18.14 0.93
CA VAL A 131 -3.25 -17.86 1.00
C VAL A 131 -2.93 -16.42 0.58
N SER A 132 -3.71 -15.86 -0.35
CA SER A 132 -3.47 -14.51 -0.86
C SER A 132 -3.81 -13.43 0.17
N ASP A 133 -4.87 -13.65 0.95
CA ASP A 133 -5.37 -12.73 1.97
C ASP A 133 -4.76 -13.00 3.36
N GLU A 134 -4.12 -14.16 3.56
CA GLU A 134 -3.68 -14.67 4.88
C GLU A 134 -4.81 -14.63 5.92
N GLU A 135 -6.01 -14.94 5.47
CA GLU A 135 -7.22 -14.89 6.27
C GLU A 135 -8.03 -16.17 6.07
N TYR A 136 -8.65 -16.59 7.16
CA TYR A 136 -9.59 -17.69 7.15
C TYR A 136 -11.02 -17.16 7.11
N PHE A 137 -11.85 -17.86 6.36
CA PHE A 137 -13.24 -17.55 6.16
C PHE A 137 -14.08 -18.73 6.65
N THR A 138 -15.18 -18.42 7.32
CA THR A 138 -16.26 -19.39 7.49
C THR A 138 -16.98 -19.58 6.16
N GLU A 139 -17.77 -20.66 6.03
CA GLU A 139 -18.59 -20.87 4.82
C GLU A 139 -19.51 -19.68 4.51
N SER A 140 -20.01 -18.99 5.54
CA SER A 140 -20.89 -17.83 5.40
C SER A 140 -20.17 -16.55 5.00
N GLN A 141 -18.84 -16.50 5.14
CA GLN A 141 -18.02 -15.35 4.76
C GLN A 141 -17.46 -15.44 3.34
N LEU A 142 -17.58 -16.60 2.66
CA LEU A 142 -17.15 -16.76 1.28
C LEU A 142 -18.08 -15.98 0.34
N ALA A 143 -17.50 -15.25 -0.61
CA ALA A 143 -18.25 -14.54 -1.64
C ALA A 143 -18.88 -15.51 -2.65
N GLU A 144 -18.24 -16.65 -2.87
CA GLU A 144 -18.74 -17.73 -3.71
C GLU A 144 -18.43 -19.06 -3.02
N VAL A 145 -19.38 -19.99 -3.04
CA VAL A 145 -19.26 -21.29 -2.37
C VAL A 145 -19.41 -22.39 -3.43
N TYR A 146 -18.38 -23.20 -3.60
CA TYR A 146 -18.39 -24.36 -4.48
C TYR A 146 -18.93 -25.56 -3.71
N ARG A 147 -19.99 -26.18 -4.24
CA ARG A 147 -20.61 -27.37 -3.66
C ARG A 147 -20.51 -28.54 -4.62
N ASP A 148 -20.35 -29.74 -4.08
CA ASP A 148 -20.50 -30.98 -4.84
C ASP A 148 -21.97 -31.33 -5.08
N ASP A 149 -22.21 -32.42 -5.82
CA ASP A 149 -23.56 -32.91 -6.17
C ASP A 149 -24.40 -33.28 -4.93
N ASP A 150 -23.74 -33.57 -3.79
CA ASP A 150 -24.37 -33.88 -2.50
C ASP A 150 -24.61 -32.62 -1.65
N GLY A 151 -24.29 -31.44 -2.17
CA GLY A 151 -24.49 -30.15 -1.53
C GLY A 151 -23.44 -29.78 -0.47
N LYS A 152 -22.38 -30.57 -0.31
CA LYS A 152 -21.28 -30.29 0.62
C LYS A 152 -20.35 -29.24 0.03
N VAL A 153 -19.89 -28.30 0.88
CA VAL A 153 -18.93 -27.28 0.44
C VAL A 153 -17.58 -27.94 0.19
N VAL A 154 -17.06 -27.77 -1.03
CA VAL A 154 -15.78 -28.31 -1.50
C VAL A 154 -14.78 -27.22 -1.87
N GLY A 155 -15.20 -25.95 -1.92
CA GLY A 155 -14.34 -24.81 -2.22
C GLY A 155 -15.09 -23.49 -2.17
N GLY A 156 -14.43 -22.41 -2.59
CA GLY A 156 -15.07 -21.13 -2.78
C GLY A 156 -14.09 -20.00 -3.07
N LYS A 157 -14.59 -18.77 -3.03
CA LYS A 157 -13.79 -17.55 -3.12
C LYS A 157 -14.00 -16.66 -1.91
N ALA A 158 -12.90 -16.13 -1.39
CA ALA A 158 -12.91 -15.09 -0.37
C ALA A 158 -13.58 -13.80 -0.90
N PRO A 159 -14.04 -12.88 -0.04
CA PRO A 159 -14.55 -11.56 -0.43
C PRO A 159 -13.59 -10.74 -1.31
N SER A 160 -12.30 -11.02 -1.24
CA SER A 160 -11.24 -10.45 -2.09
C SER A 160 -11.28 -10.94 -3.54
N GLY A 161 -11.99 -12.04 -3.83
CA GLY A 161 -12.00 -12.74 -5.11
C GLY A 161 -10.95 -13.86 -5.24
N HIS A 162 -10.12 -14.08 -4.22
CA HIS A 162 -9.11 -15.15 -4.21
C HIS A 162 -9.72 -16.51 -3.83
N GLU A 163 -9.22 -17.59 -4.42
CA GLU A 163 -9.60 -18.98 -4.10
C GLU A 163 -9.26 -19.35 -2.65
N VAL A 164 -10.12 -20.14 -2.02
CA VAL A 164 -9.88 -20.70 -0.68
C VAL A 164 -9.67 -22.21 -0.72
N GLN A 165 -8.91 -22.73 0.24
CA GLN A 165 -8.71 -24.16 0.44
C GLN A 165 -9.14 -24.58 1.85
N LEU A 166 -9.77 -25.75 1.99
CA LEU A 166 -10.12 -26.28 3.30
C LEU A 166 -8.85 -26.73 4.02
N VAL A 167 -8.59 -26.15 5.18
CA VAL A 167 -7.45 -26.50 6.03
C VAL A 167 -7.96 -27.13 7.31
N HIS A 168 -7.42 -28.30 7.65
CA HIS A 168 -7.62 -28.96 8.93
C HIS A 168 -6.26 -29.04 9.65
N GLU A 169 -6.09 -28.30 10.74
CA GLU A 169 -4.85 -28.32 11.51
C GLU A 169 -5.11 -28.14 13.01
N GLN A 170 -4.28 -28.74 13.84
CA GLN A 170 -4.26 -28.41 15.26
C GLN A 170 -3.78 -26.97 15.44
N SER A 171 -4.49 -26.23 16.29
CA SER A 171 -4.19 -24.83 16.56
C SER A 171 -4.59 -24.47 17.99
N TYR A 172 -3.79 -23.63 18.61
CA TYR A 172 -4.18 -22.89 19.80
C TYR A 172 -5.15 -21.76 19.45
N PHE A 173 -6.20 -21.63 20.26
CA PHE A 173 -7.25 -20.63 20.14
C PHE A 173 -7.23 -19.69 21.34
N PHE A 174 -7.45 -18.40 21.09
CA PHE A 174 -7.60 -17.38 22.09
C PHE A 174 -9.08 -17.06 22.31
N LYS A 175 -9.52 -17.05 23.57
CA LYS A 175 -10.92 -16.93 24.00
C LYS A 175 -11.50 -15.53 23.81
N MET A 176 -11.62 -15.08 22.56
CA MET A 176 -12.15 -13.76 22.20
C MET A 176 -13.58 -13.53 22.71
N SER A 177 -14.42 -14.57 22.62
CA SER A 177 -15.82 -14.55 23.04
C SER A 177 -16.00 -14.09 24.49
N LYS A 178 -15.07 -14.47 25.38
CA LYS A 178 -15.04 -14.09 26.81
C LYS A 178 -15.03 -12.57 27.04
N TYR A 179 -14.51 -11.79 26.09
CA TYR A 179 -14.24 -10.36 26.27
C TYR A 179 -15.19 -9.44 25.50
N ALA A 180 -16.17 -9.99 24.77
CA ALA A 180 -17.06 -9.21 23.91
C ALA A 180 -17.85 -8.13 24.67
N ASP A 181 -18.46 -8.50 25.80
CA ASP A 181 -19.26 -7.58 26.62
C ASP A 181 -18.41 -6.46 27.23
N TRP A 182 -17.22 -6.80 27.72
CA TRP A 182 -16.27 -5.82 28.24
C TRP A 182 -15.85 -4.83 27.14
N LEU A 183 -15.49 -5.31 25.96
CA LEU A 183 -15.05 -4.46 24.85
C LEU A 183 -16.17 -3.52 24.39
N LEU A 184 -17.41 -4.02 24.31
CA LEU A 184 -18.57 -3.20 23.97
C LEU A 184 -18.82 -2.11 25.01
N GLN A 185 -18.66 -2.42 26.30
CA GLN A 185 -18.77 -1.41 27.35
C GLN A 185 -17.63 -0.38 27.25
N TYR A 186 -16.40 -0.83 27.00
CA TYR A 186 -15.25 0.05 26.82
C TYR A 186 -15.48 1.08 25.71
N TYR A 187 -16.04 0.68 24.56
CA TYR A 187 -16.37 1.60 23.47
C TYR A 187 -17.40 2.66 23.85
N LYS A 188 -18.40 2.31 24.67
CA LYS A 188 -19.41 3.28 25.14
C LYS A 188 -18.80 4.31 26.07
N ASP A 189 -17.89 3.87 26.93
CA ASP A 189 -17.23 4.73 27.91
C ASP A 189 -16.11 5.58 27.28
N HIS A 190 -15.60 5.18 26.11
CA HIS A 190 -14.51 5.85 25.39
C HIS A 190 -14.90 6.07 23.91
N PRO A 191 -15.81 7.02 23.62
CA PRO A 191 -16.30 7.26 22.26
C PRO A 191 -15.20 7.69 21.27
N ASP A 192 -14.09 8.24 21.78
CA ASP A 192 -12.95 8.69 20.98
C ASP A 192 -11.87 7.62 20.77
N PHE A 193 -12.09 6.39 21.26
CA PHE A 193 -11.14 5.30 21.12
C PHE A 193 -10.92 4.91 19.64
N ILE A 194 -11.97 4.96 18.81
CA ILE A 194 -11.89 4.60 17.39
C ILE A 194 -12.35 5.79 16.56
N GLN A 195 -11.42 6.37 15.81
CA GLN A 195 -11.68 7.49 14.93
C GLN A 195 -11.43 7.11 13.46
N PRO A 196 -12.24 7.62 12.50
CA PRO A 196 -13.49 8.34 12.72
C PRO A 196 -14.60 7.45 13.31
N ALA A 197 -15.61 8.06 13.94
CA ALA A 197 -16.73 7.35 14.58
C ALA A 197 -17.49 6.35 13.67
N SER A 198 -17.46 6.54 12.33
CA SER A 198 -18.00 5.55 11.39
C SER A 198 -17.35 4.17 11.52
N ARG A 199 -16.04 4.13 11.81
CA ARG A 199 -15.29 2.89 12.03
C ARG A 199 -15.74 2.17 13.30
N MET A 200 -15.98 2.90 14.38
CA MET A 200 -16.55 2.32 15.61
C MET A 200 -17.89 1.64 15.33
N ASN A 201 -18.77 2.32 14.59
CA ASN A 201 -20.08 1.79 14.23
C ASN A 201 -19.98 0.50 13.38
N GLU A 202 -19.05 0.45 12.43
CA GLU A 202 -18.75 -0.74 11.64
C GLU A 202 -18.28 -1.89 12.53
N MET A 203 -17.37 -1.64 13.49
CA MET A 203 -16.84 -2.66 14.41
C MET A 203 -17.94 -3.25 15.29
N ILE A 204 -18.80 -2.40 15.85
CA ILE A 204 -19.90 -2.84 16.71
C ILE A 204 -20.91 -3.68 15.92
N LYS A 205 -21.39 -3.16 14.78
CA LYS A 205 -22.48 -3.80 14.01
C LYS A 205 -22.05 -5.09 13.31
N ASN A 206 -20.88 -5.08 12.70
CA ASN A 206 -20.48 -6.16 11.78
C ASN A 206 -19.74 -7.29 12.49
N PHE A 207 -19.11 -7.03 13.65
CA PHE A 207 -18.24 -8.01 14.31
C PHE A 207 -18.62 -8.31 15.75
N ILE A 208 -18.95 -7.30 16.57
CA ILE A 208 -19.23 -7.54 18.00
C ILE A 208 -20.68 -8.03 18.21
N GLN A 209 -21.67 -7.38 17.60
CA GLN A 209 -23.08 -7.73 17.77
C GLN A 209 -23.44 -9.16 17.32
N PRO A 210 -22.90 -9.70 16.21
CA PRO A 210 -23.13 -11.09 15.83
C PRO A 210 -22.54 -12.12 16.80
N GLY A 211 -21.60 -11.71 17.66
CA GLY A 211 -20.81 -12.57 18.54
C GLY A 211 -19.38 -12.74 18.03
N LEU A 212 -18.40 -12.67 18.95
CA LEU A 212 -16.99 -12.89 18.64
C LEU A 212 -16.66 -14.38 18.77
N GLU A 213 -16.17 -14.98 17.69
CA GLU A 213 -15.60 -16.34 17.72
C GLU A 213 -14.17 -16.33 18.27
N ASP A 214 -13.75 -17.44 18.86
CA ASP A 214 -12.40 -17.60 19.39
C ASP A 214 -11.37 -17.63 18.24
N LEU A 215 -10.24 -16.96 18.45
CA LEU A 215 -9.27 -16.67 17.39
C LEU A 215 -8.16 -17.72 17.35
N ALA A 216 -7.91 -18.34 16.20
CA ALA A 216 -6.77 -19.23 16.00
C ALA A 216 -5.44 -18.45 16.01
N VAL A 217 -4.63 -18.63 17.06
CA VAL A 217 -3.41 -17.88 17.35
C VAL A 217 -2.11 -18.66 17.16
N SER A 218 -2.16 -19.88 16.61
CA SER A 218 -0.95 -20.63 16.20
C SER A 218 -1.15 -21.41 14.91
N ARG A 219 -0.07 -21.90 14.28
CA ARG A 219 -0.10 -22.75 13.08
C ARG A 219 0.95 -23.85 13.17
N THR A 220 0.73 -24.96 12.46
CA THR A 220 1.70 -26.08 12.35
C THR A 220 2.15 -26.33 10.90
N SER A 221 1.50 -25.67 9.94
CA SER A 221 1.68 -25.85 8.50
C SER A 221 2.92 -25.17 7.91
N PHE A 222 3.58 -24.27 8.63
CA PHE A 222 4.79 -23.57 8.21
C PHE A 222 5.77 -23.32 9.36
N ASN A 223 7.02 -23.01 9.03
CA ASN A 223 8.10 -22.91 10.02
C ASN A 223 8.58 -21.47 10.29
N TRP A 224 8.28 -20.54 9.39
CA TRP A 224 8.72 -19.15 9.45
C TRP A 224 7.84 -18.29 10.37
N GLY A 225 8.22 -18.23 11.65
CA GLY A 225 7.64 -17.36 12.67
C GLY A 225 8.09 -17.71 14.09
N VAL A 226 7.57 -16.99 15.08
CA VAL A 226 7.91 -17.17 16.50
C VAL A 226 7.38 -18.52 17.00
N ARG A 227 8.24 -19.33 17.62
CA ARG A 227 7.86 -20.66 18.15
C ARG A 227 7.11 -20.55 19.47
N VAL A 228 6.08 -21.36 19.66
CA VAL A 228 5.43 -21.52 20.97
C VAL A 228 6.39 -22.23 21.92
N LYS A 229 6.69 -21.61 23.06
CA LYS A 229 7.75 -22.04 23.98
C LYS A 229 7.52 -23.44 24.57
N SER A 230 6.28 -23.72 24.96
CA SER A 230 5.86 -25.01 25.53
C SER A 230 5.60 -26.09 24.48
N ASP A 231 5.38 -25.71 23.22
CA ASP A 231 5.07 -26.61 22.12
C ASP A 231 5.68 -26.12 20.79
N PRO A 232 6.99 -26.35 20.56
CA PRO A 232 7.71 -25.79 19.41
C PRO A 232 7.26 -26.27 18.03
N LYS A 233 6.34 -27.25 17.97
CA LYS A 233 5.69 -27.62 16.71
C LYS A 233 4.78 -26.50 16.19
N HIS A 234 4.25 -25.70 17.10
CA HIS A 234 3.42 -24.54 16.79
C HIS A 234 4.26 -23.29 16.58
N VAL A 235 3.89 -22.52 15.57
CA VAL A 235 4.33 -21.16 15.32
C VAL A 235 3.20 -20.20 15.71
N VAL A 236 3.51 -19.15 16.44
CA VAL A 236 2.57 -18.08 16.82
C VAL A 236 2.04 -17.43 15.55
N TYR A 237 0.73 -17.32 15.44
CA TYR A 237 0.09 -16.70 14.29
C TYR A 237 0.25 -15.19 14.32
N VAL A 238 0.24 -14.59 13.12
CA VAL A 238 0.64 -13.21 12.86
C VAL A 238 -0.02 -12.18 13.78
N TRP A 239 -1.25 -12.38 14.27
CA TRP A 239 -1.92 -11.36 15.09
C TRP A 239 -1.29 -11.13 16.47
N ILE A 240 -0.88 -12.17 17.21
CA ILE A 240 -0.20 -11.94 18.50
C ILE A 240 1.19 -11.35 18.25
N ASP A 241 1.90 -11.90 17.27
CA ASP A 241 3.24 -11.48 16.87
C ASP A 241 3.25 -10.01 16.43
N ALA A 242 2.58 -9.71 15.32
CA ALA A 242 2.52 -8.39 14.72
C ALA A 242 1.94 -7.34 15.68
N LEU A 243 0.81 -7.58 16.36
CA LEU A 243 0.22 -6.56 17.25
C LEU A 243 1.11 -6.25 18.47
N SER A 244 1.91 -7.22 18.93
CA SER A 244 2.83 -7.00 20.05
C SER A 244 3.98 -6.05 19.69
N ASN A 245 4.21 -5.73 18.42
CA ASN A 245 5.26 -4.79 17.99
C ASN A 245 5.17 -3.46 18.76
N TYR A 246 3.95 -2.98 19.03
CA TYR A 246 3.70 -1.68 19.64
C TYR A 246 4.20 -1.55 21.08
N ILE A 247 4.32 -2.67 21.80
CA ILE A 247 4.83 -2.70 23.18
C ILE A 247 6.25 -3.26 23.26
N THR A 248 6.58 -4.24 22.41
CA THR A 248 7.92 -4.86 22.36
C THR A 248 8.97 -3.88 21.81
N ALA A 249 8.61 -2.99 20.87
CA ALA A 249 9.48 -1.91 20.42
C ALA A 249 9.92 -0.99 21.58
N LEU A 250 9.08 -0.85 22.61
CA LEU A 250 9.35 -0.07 23.81
C LEU A 250 10.06 -0.86 24.91
N GLY A 251 10.30 -2.16 24.71
CA GLY A 251 11.00 -3.02 25.68
C GLY A 251 10.09 -3.73 26.69
N TYR A 252 8.79 -3.88 26.41
CA TYR A 252 7.89 -4.66 27.26
C TYR A 252 8.45 -6.05 27.56
N ASP A 253 8.45 -6.44 28.84
CA ASP A 253 8.96 -7.71 29.37
C ASP A 253 10.46 -7.98 29.05
N GLY A 254 11.17 -6.94 28.61
CA GLY A 254 12.60 -6.94 28.33
C GLY A 254 13.46 -6.58 29.54
N LYS A 255 14.78 -6.62 29.35
CA LYS A 255 15.75 -6.20 30.39
C LYS A 255 15.68 -4.69 30.69
N ASP A 256 15.33 -3.90 29.68
CA ASP A 256 15.11 -2.46 29.77
C ASP A 256 13.71 -2.14 29.24
N ASP A 257 12.80 -1.77 30.15
CA ASP A 257 11.42 -1.38 29.89
C ASP A 257 11.18 0.12 30.12
N SER A 258 12.25 0.92 30.14
CA SER A 258 12.16 2.36 30.42
C SER A 258 11.28 3.10 29.41
N ASN A 259 11.42 2.78 28.13
CA ASN A 259 10.56 3.32 27.07
C ASN A 259 9.11 2.83 27.21
N PHE A 260 8.88 1.58 27.63
CA PHE A 260 7.54 1.05 27.85
C PHE A 260 6.83 1.81 28.97
N LYS A 261 7.48 1.93 30.14
CA LYS A 261 6.97 2.70 31.28
C LYS A 261 6.75 4.18 30.96
N LYS A 262 7.61 4.75 30.12
CA LYS A 262 7.50 6.15 29.72
C LYS A 262 6.38 6.35 28.71
N TYR A 263 6.40 5.66 27.57
CA TYR A 263 5.57 5.98 26.42
C TYR A 263 4.23 5.25 26.39
N TRP A 264 4.12 4.00 26.84
CA TRP A 264 2.85 3.25 26.82
C TRP A 264 1.80 3.84 27.80
N PRO A 265 0.50 3.88 27.46
CA PRO A 265 -0.12 3.49 26.20
C PRO A 265 0.14 4.45 25.04
N ALA A 266 0.03 3.96 23.80
CA ALA A 266 0.09 4.80 22.61
C ALA A 266 -1.00 5.88 22.62
N ASP A 267 -0.64 7.10 22.23
CA ASP A 267 -1.60 8.19 22.06
C ASP A 267 -2.40 7.99 20.77
N VAL A 268 -1.72 7.63 19.67
CA VAL A 268 -2.35 7.36 18.37
C VAL A 268 -1.77 6.10 17.75
N GLN A 269 -2.62 5.13 17.42
CA GLN A 269 -2.29 4.07 16.47
C GLN A 269 -2.97 4.35 15.15
N MET A 270 -2.21 4.72 14.13
CA MET A 270 -2.76 5.07 12.82
C MET A 270 -2.70 3.85 11.90
N VAL A 271 -3.84 3.48 11.32
CA VAL A 271 -3.96 2.28 10.49
C VAL A 271 -4.92 2.48 9.31
N GLY A 272 -4.76 1.68 8.26
CA GLY A 272 -5.73 1.63 7.16
C GLY A 272 -7.02 0.94 7.60
N LYS A 273 -8.17 1.36 7.02
CA LYS A 273 -9.50 0.81 7.37
C LYS A 273 -9.60 -0.72 7.28
N GLU A 274 -8.80 -1.37 6.44
CA GLU A 274 -8.78 -2.82 6.26
C GLU A 274 -8.26 -3.59 7.47
N ILE A 275 -7.44 -2.96 8.32
CA ILE A 275 -6.84 -3.58 9.50
C ILE A 275 -7.36 -2.99 10.82
N VAL A 276 -8.34 -2.08 10.78
CA VAL A 276 -8.95 -1.48 11.98
C VAL A 276 -9.48 -2.56 12.92
N ARG A 277 -10.15 -3.59 12.38
CA ARG A 277 -10.69 -4.72 13.16
C ARG A 277 -9.65 -5.32 14.10
N PHE A 278 -8.43 -5.53 13.62
CA PHE A 278 -7.35 -6.13 14.41
C PHE A 278 -6.90 -5.19 15.53
N HIS A 279 -6.90 -3.88 15.30
CA HIS A 279 -6.42 -2.88 16.24
C HIS A 279 -7.48 -2.44 17.25
N THR A 280 -8.76 -2.65 16.95
CA THR A 280 -9.86 -2.25 17.81
C THR A 280 -10.53 -3.42 18.52
N ILE A 281 -10.45 -4.65 17.97
CA ILE A 281 -11.03 -5.84 18.61
C ILE A 281 -9.93 -6.73 19.19
N TYR A 282 -8.99 -7.20 18.37
CA TYR A 282 -8.04 -8.22 18.81
C TYR A 282 -7.02 -7.63 19.76
N TRP A 283 -6.42 -6.51 19.37
CA TRP A 283 -5.39 -5.86 20.15
C TRP A 283 -5.87 -5.40 21.54
N PRO A 284 -7.04 -4.74 21.69
CA PRO A 284 -7.51 -4.33 23.00
C PRO A 284 -7.87 -5.52 23.91
N ILE A 285 -8.39 -6.61 23.35
CA ILE A 285 -8.65 -7.84 24.10
C ILE A 285 -7.34 -8.50 24.55
N ILE A 286 -6.33 -8.61 23.69
CA ILE A 286 -5.00 -9.12 24.05
C ILE A 286 -4.38 -8.28 25.16
N LEU A 287 -4.41 -6.95 25.03
CA LEU A 287 -3.90 -6.03 26.06
C LEU A 287 -4.64 -6.20 27.39
N HIS A 288 -5.97 -6.31 27.35
CA HIS A 288 -6.78 -6.49 28.55
C HIS A 288 -6.51 -7.83 29.24
N ALA A 289 -6.37 -8.92 28.48
CA ALA A 289 -5.96 -10.22 29.00
C ALA A 289 -4.56 -10.19 29.63
N LEU A 290 -3.65 -9.36 29.09
CA LEU A 290 -2.33 -9.10 29.67
C LEU A 290 -2.34 -8.11 30.86
N GLY A 291 -3.49 -7.52 31.20
CA GLY A 291 -3.60 -6.51 32.26
C GLY A 291 -2.94 -5.17 31.90
N LEU A 292 -2.81 -4.86 30.61
CA LEU A 292 -2.16 -3.63 30.12
C LEU A 292 -3.19 -2.55 29.74
N PRO A 293 -2.82 -1.26 29.85
CA PRO A 293 -3.67 -0.18 29.37
C PRO A 293 -3.77 -0.21 27.84
N LEU A 294 -4.92 0.23 27.33
CA LEU A 294 -5.23 0.30 25.90
C LEU A 294 -4.66 1.59 25.28
N PRO A 295 -4.41 1.61 23.96
CA PRO A 295 -4.10 2.84 23.25
C PRO A 295 -5.23 3.88 23.46
N LYS A 296 -4.90 5.17 23.44
CA LYS A 296 -5.89 6.24 23.65
C LYS A 296 -6.82 6.36 22.44
N THR A 297 -6.25 6.35 21.23
CA THR A 297 -6.99 6.42 19.98
C THR A 297 -6.39 5.50 18.91
N VAL A 298 -7.26 4.81 18.19
CA VAL A 298 -6.96 4.11 16.93
C VAL A 298 -7.60 4.91 15.79
N PHE A 299 -6.77 5.46 14.90
CA PHE A 299 -7.23 6.21 13.74
C PHE A 299 -7.22 5.33 12.47
N GLY A 300 -8.41 4.99 11.97
CA GLY A 300 -8.65 4.15 10.80
C GLY A 300 -8.90 4.95 9.52
N HIS A 301 -7.84 5.36 8.83
CA HIS A 301 -7.94 6.19 7.63
C HIS A 301 -8.48 5.41 6.41
N GLY A 302 -9.02 6.15 5.43
CA GLY A 302 -9.46 5.59 4.15
C GLY A 302 -8.32 5.07 3.26
N TRP A 303 -8.65 4.45 2.14
CA TRP A 303 -7.66 4.08 1.13
C TRP A 303 -7.32 5.27 0.23
N LEU A 304 -6.07 5.30 -0.24
CA LEU A 304 -5.73 6.06 -1.43
C LEU A 304 -5.95 5.16 -2.64
N LEU A 305 -6.95 5.48 -3.44
CA LEU A 305 -7.41 4.72 -4.60
C LEU A 305 -6.95 5.38 -5.90
N MET A 306 -6.96 4.61 -6.97
CA MET A 306 -6.95 5.12 -8.34
C MET A 306 -8.39 5.26 -8.84
N LYS A 307 -8.60 5.95 -9.98
CA LYS A 307 -9.92 6.03 -10.64
C LYS A 307 -10.57 4.66 -10.90
N ASP A 308 -9.77 3.61 -11.09
CA ASP A 308 -10.19 2.22 -11.33
C ASP A 308 -10.14 1.33 -10.07
N GLY A 309 -10.05 1.94 -8.88
CA GLY A 309 -10.10 1.27 -7.58
C GLY A 309 -8.73 1.12 -6.92
N LYS A 310 -8.56 0.08 -6.09
CA LYS A 310 -7.34 -0.11 -5.27
C LYS A 310 -6.08 -0.25 -6.14
N MET A 311 -4.99 0.40 -5.71
CA MET A 311 -3.66 0.21 -6.30
C MET A 311 -3.21 -1.25 -6.15
N SER A 312 -2.87 -1.90 -7.26
CA SER A 312 -2.25 -3.23 -7.22
C SER A 312 -1.28 -3.41 -8.38
N LYS A 313 -0.19 -4.15 -8.13
CA LYS A 313 0.82 -4.46 -9.16
C LYS A 313 0.16 -5.13 -10.36
N SER A 314 -0.66 -6.15 -10.11
CA SER A 314 -1.42 -6.89 -11.13
C SER A 314 -2.29 -6.02 -12.05
N LYS A 315 -2.76 -4.85 -11.60
CA LYS A 315 -3.53 -3.91 -12.42
C LYS A 315 -2.66 -2.91 -13.19
N GLY A 316 -1.37 -2.86 -12.93
CA GLY A 316 -0.45 -1.90 -13.56
C GLY A 316 -0.77 -0.44 -13.23
N ASN A 317 -1.49 -0.19 -12.13
CA ASN A 317 -1.96 1.14 -11.74
C ASN A 317 -1.19 1.70 -10.52
N VAL A 318 0.00 1.18 -10.25
CA VAL A 318 0.82 1.55 -9.08
C VAL A 318 1.81 2.66 -9.44
N ILE A 319 1.81 3.72 -8.64
CA ILE A 319 2.88 4.73 -8.63
C ILE A 319 3.72 4.60 -7.37
N TYR A 320 5.04 4.66 -7.53
CA TYR A 320 5.99 4.58 -6.43
C TYR A 320 6.40 5.98 -5.97
N PRO A 321 6.57 6.20 -4.64
CA PRO A 321 6.96 7.50 -4.10
C PRO A 321 8.23 8.07 -4.73
N GLU A 322 9.24 7.23 -4.95
CA GLU A 322 10.54 7.64 -5.47
C GLU A 322 10.40 8.35 -6.83
N THR A 323 9.50 7.85 -7.69
CA THR A 323 9.23 8.44 -9.00
C THR A 323 8.73 9.87 -8.90
N LEU A 324 7.85 10.15 -7.93
CA LEU A 324 7.29 11.48 -7.73
C LEU A 324 8.30 12.40 -7.03
N VAL A 325 9.04 11.89 -6.04
CA VAL A 325 10.08 12.65 -5.35
C VAL A 325 11.19 13.09 -6.30
N ASP A 326 11.68 12.19 -7.15
CA ASP A 326 12.80 12.47 -8.05
C ASP A 326 12.47 13.51 -9.12
N ARG A 327 11.18 13.65 -9.47
CA ARG A 327 10.74 14.56 -10.53
C ARG A 327 10.13 15.86 -10.01
N TYR A 328 9.36 15.82 -8.93
CA TYR A 328 8.59 16.96 -8.41
C TYR A 328 9.06 17.44 -7.03
N GLY A 329 10.02 16.74 -6.41
CA GLY A 329 10.50 17.04 -5.07
C GLY A 329 9.69 16.38 -3.96
N LEU A 330 10.31 16.26 -2.79
CA LEU A 330 9.73 15.57 -1.63
C LEU A 330 8.49 16.29 -1.09
N ASP A 331 8.56 17.61 -0.96
CA ASP A 331 7.48 18.40 -0.38
C ASP A 331 6.21 18.38 -1.22
N ALA A 332 6.34 18.31 -2.55
CA ALA A 332 5.20 18.14 -3.46
C ALA A 332 4.44 16.83 -3.17
N LEU A 333 5.17 15.71 -3.03
CA LEU A 333 4.56 14.43 -2.70
C LEU A 333 3.90 14.45 -1.31
N ARG A 334 4.60 14.94 -0.29
CA ARG A 334 4.11 14.96 1.10
C ARG A 334 2.87 15.83 1.24
N TYR A 335 2.88 17.02 0.64
CA TYR A 335 1.73 17.91 0.58
C TYR A 335 0.55 17.24 -0.11
N TYR A 336 0.77 16.70 -1.31
CA TYR A 336 -0.30 16.08 -2.07
C TYR A 336 -0.98 14.96 -1.28
N LEU A 337 -0.20 14.04 -0.70
CA LEU A 337 -0.77 12.89 0.00
C LEU A 337 -1.61 13.27 1.22
N LEU A 338 -1.23 14.30 1.97
CA LEU A 338 -2.02 14.78 3.10
C LEU A 338 -3.16 15.70 2.69
N ARG A 339 -3.04 16.42 1.56
CA ARG A 339 -4.09 17.29 1.04
C ARG A 339 -5.20 16.52 0.32
N ALA A 340 -4.85 15.46 -0.41
CA ALA A 340 -5.78 14.68 -1.22
C ALA A 340 -6.57 13.64 -0.43
N MET A 341 -6.11 13.28 0.78
CA MET A 341 -6.77 12.28 1.63
C MET A 341 -7.78 12.93 2.58
N PRO A 342 -9.09 12.67 2.43
CA PRO A 342 -10.10 13.16 3.37
C PRO A 342 -9.99 12.46 4.73
N TYR A 343 -10.55 13.08 5.78
CA TYR A 343 -10.49 12.55 7.15
C TYR A 343 -11.09 11.13 7.29
N ALA A 344 -12.28 10.89 6.72
CA ALA A 344 -13.00 9.63 6.91
C ALA A 344 -13.15 8.76 5.65
N ASN A 345 -13.07 9.37 4.48
CA ASN A 345 -13.37 8.73 3.21
C ASN A 345 -12.09 8.29 2.49
N ASP A 346 -12.28 7.47 1.46
CA ASP A 346 -11.18 7.14 0.54
C ASP A 346 -10.80 8.38 -0.27
N GLY A 347 -9.50 8.58 -0.47
CA GLY A 347 -8.97 9.57 -1.41
C GLY A 347 -8.74 8.95 -2.78
N ILE A 348 -8.77 9.76 -3.83
CA ILE A 348 -8.50 9.31 -5.20
C ILE A 348 -7.25 10.03 -5.70
N PHE A 349 -6.21 9.28 -6.00
CA PHE A 349 -5.04 9.76 -6.73
C PHE A 349 -5.34 9.79 -8.23
N THR A 350 -5.08 10.92 -8.87
CA THR A 350 -4.92 10.98 -10.32
C THR A 350 -3.67 11.77 -10.69
N PRO A 351 -3.00 11.43 -11.81
CA PRO A 351 -1.92 12.24 -12.35
C PRO A 351 -2.32 13.70 -12.55
N GLU A 352 -3.54 13.94 -13.04
CA GLU A 352 -4.05 15.30 -13.30
C GLU A 352 -4.16 16.10 -11.99
N ASP A 353 -4.81 15.56 -10.96
CA ASP A 353 -4.97 16.24 -9.67
C ASP A 353 -3.61 16.44 -9.00
N PHE A 354 -2.67 15.49 -9.10
CA PHE A 354 -1.31 15.67 -8.59
C PHE A 354 -0.61 16.87 -9.23
N VAL A 355 -0.58 16.91 -10.57
CA VAL A 355 0.09 17.98 -11.33
C VAL A 355 -0.59 19.33 -11.11
N ASP A 356 -1.92 19.35 -11.06
CA ASP A 356 -2.71 20.55 -10.76
C ASP A 356 -2.38 21.10 -9.37
N ARG A 357 -2.27 20.26 -8.34
CA ARG A 357 -1.87 20.69 -6.99
C ARG A 357 -0.46 21.24 -6.94
N VAL A 358 0.48 20.63 -7.67
CA VAL A 358 1.85 21.17 -7.79
C VAL A 358 1.85 22.54 -8.45
N ASN A 359 1.09 22.71 -9.53
CA ASN A 359 1.07 23.97 -10.27
C ASN A 359 0.29 25.06 -9.55
N PHE A 360 -0.95 24.80 -9.11
CA PHE A 360 -1.82 25.82 -8.52
C PHE A 360 -1.44 26.11 -7.08
N ASP A 361 -1.52 25.11 -6.20
CA ASP A 361 -1.34 25.33 -4.77
C ASP A 361 0.12 25.69 -4.44
N LEU A 362 1.09 24.97 -5.02
CA LEU A 362 2.50 25.13 -4.65
C LEU A 362 3.23 26.20 -5.47
N ALA A 363 3.23 26.09 -6.81
CA ALA A 363 3.98 27.00 -7.66
C ALA A 363 3.32 28.38 -7.80
N ASN A 364 2.03 28.41 -8.15
CA ASN A 364 1.31 29.66 -8.47
C ASN A 364 0.88 30.45 -7.23
N ASP A 365 0.46 29.79 -6.15
CA ASP A 365 0.03 30.48 -4.94
C ASP A 365 1.22 30.76 -4.01
N LEU A 366 1.76 29.73 -3.36
CA LEU A 366 2.82 29.90 -2.34
C LEU A 366 4.16 30.34 -2.95
N GLY A 367 4.60 29.67 -4.01
CA GLY A 367 5.88 29.95 -4.67
C GLY A 367 5.93 31.34 -5.29
N ASN A 368 4.86 31.76 -5.96
CA ASN A 368 4.75 33.11 -6.52
C ASN A 368 4.63 34.18 -5.43
N LEU A 369 3.90 33.92 -4.35
CA LEU A 369 3.79 34.85 -3.21
C LEU A 369 5.18 35.17 -2.63
N LEU A 370 6.01 34.15 -2.40
CA LEU A 370 7.38 34.34 -1.94
C LEU A 370 8.20 35.18 -2.95
N ASN A 371 8.17 34.80 -4.23
CA ASN A 371 8.94 35.48 -5.27
C ASN A 371 8.53 36.95 -5.44
N ARG A 372 7.23 37.26 -5.43
CA ARG A 372 6.71 38.64 -5.47
C ARG A 372 7.18 39.42 -4.25
N THR A 373 7.06 38.84 -3.06
CA THR A 373 7.44 39.49 -1.81
C THR A 373 8.93 39.83 -1.77
N VAL A 374 9.81 38.85 -2.03
CA VAL A 374 11.26 39.07 -2.08
C VAL A 374 11.62 40.13 -3.13
N SER A 375 11.01 40.07 -4.31
CA SER A 375 11.28 41.05 -5.37
C SER A 375 10.85 42.46 -4.99
N MET A 376 9.70 42.63 -4.33
CA MET A 376 9.23 43.93 -3.87
C MET A 376 10.08 44.48 -2.72
N ILE A 377 10.48 43.64 -1.75
CA ILE A 377 11.39 44.05 -0.66
C ILE A 377 12.75 44.48 -1.23
N ASN A 378 13.32 43.72 -2.18
CA ASN A 378 14.55 44.10 -2.88
C ASN A 378 14.43 45.45 -3.60
N LYS A 379 13.29 45.68 -4.27
CA LYS A 379 13.06 46.87 -5.09
C LYS A 379 12.77 48.13 -4.25
N TYR A 380 11.98 48.00 -3.19
CA TYR A 380 11.42 49.15 -2.47
C TYR A 380 12.10 49.39 -1.12
N GLU A 381 12.64 48.35 -0.49
CA GLU A 381 13.23 48.40 0.87
C GLU A 381 14.70 47.97 0.88
N ASN A 382 15.37 48.01 -0.29
CA ASN A 382 16.78 47.63 -0.47
C ASN A 382 17.11 46.19 -0.01
N GLY A 383 16.12 45.31 -0.04
CA GLY A 383 16.26 43.92 0.37
C GLY A 383 16.25 43.70 1.87
N ILE A 384 15.96 44.73 2.67
CA ILE A 384 15.91 44.63 4.13
C ILE A 384 14.44 44.57 4.55
N ILE A 385 14.06 43.56 5.31
CA ILE A 385 12.71 43.45 5.89
C ILE A 385 12.47 44.62 6.86
N PRO A 386 11.44 45.47 6.62
CA PRO A 386 11.11 46.55 7.53
C PRO A 386 10.60 46.05 8.89
N GLN A 387 10.67 46.91 9.90
CA GLN A 387 10.07 46.64 11.20
C GLN A 387 8.55 46.51 11.06
N LEU A 388 7.98 45.40 11.51
CA LEU A 388 6.53 45.21 11.55
C LEU A 388 5.88 46.22 12.51
N ARG A 389 4.86 46.94 12.01
CA ARG A 389 3.96 47.80 12.78
C ARG A 389 2.53 47.40 12.43
N LEU A 390 1.72 47.08 13.44
CA LEU A 390 0.35 46.61 13.23
C LEU A 390 -0.60 47.77 12.90
N GLY A 391 -1.61 47.50 12.06
CA GLY A 391 -2.71 48.44 11.78
C GLY A 391 -2.30 49.77 11.11
N VAL A 392 -1.27 49.78 10.27
CA VAL A 392 -0.81 51.00 9.56
C VAL A 392 -1.67 51.27 8.33
N THR A 393 -2.00 50.23 7.57
CA THR A 393 -2.94 50.29 6.45
C THR A 393 -4.33 49.83 6.88
N GLU A 394 -5.36 50.24 6.12
CA GLU A 394 -6.74 49.81 6.38
C GLU A 394 -6.97 48.31 6.19
N PHE A 395 -6.04 47.60 5.53
CA PHE A 395 -6.11 46.16 5.25
C PHE A 395 -5.31 45.30 6.24
N ASP A 396 -4.40 45.89 7.03
CA ASP A 396 -3.47 45.17 7.92
C ASP A 396 -4.23 44.29 8.92
N THR A 397 -5.24 44.88 9.58
CA THR A 397 -6.04 44.21 10.62
C THR A 397 -6.76 42.97 10.09
N GLU A 398 -7.23 42.96 8.84
CA GLU A 398 -7.89 41.79 8.23
C GLU A 398 -6.90 40.63 8.08
N LEU A 399 -5.68 40.92 7.59
CA LEU A 399 -4.62 39.92 7.42
C LEU A 399 -4.11 39.39 8.76
N GLU A 400 -3.90 40.27 9.75
CA GLU A 400 -3.49 39.92 11.11
C GLU A 400 -4.51 38.97 11.77
N ASN A 401 -5.81 39.30 11.68
CA ASN A 401 -6.89 38.46 12.20
C ASN A 401 -6.97 37.11 11.47
N THR A 402 -6.82 37.12 10.14
CA THR A 402 -6.78 35.88 9.35
C THR A 402 -5.65 34.97 9.81
N ALA A 403 -4.45 35.51 10.04
CA ALA A 403 -3.31 34.73 10.50
C ALA A 403 -3.54 34.14 11.90
N ALA A 404 -4.16 34.90 12.81
CA ALA A 404 -4.49 34.43 14.15
C ALA A 404 -5.55 33.31 14.12
N GLU A 405 -6.60 33.47 13.31
CA GLU A 405 -7.66 32.47 13.15
C GLU A 405 -7.13 31.18 12.51
N VAL A 406 -6.37 31.29 11.41
CA VAL A 406 -5.74 30.15 10.73
C VAL A 406 -4.81 29.41 11.68
N THR A 407 -3.98 30.11 12.46
CA THR A 407 -3.07 29.47 13.42
C THR A 407 -3.84 28.69 14.50
N LYS A 408 -4.94 29.25 15.00
CA LYS A 408 -5.79 28.58 15.99
C LYS A 408 -6.47 27.33 15.40
N ASN A 409 -7.11 27.48 14.23
CA ASN A 409 -7.84 26.40 13.58
C ASN A 409 -6.91 25.27 13.15
N TYR A 410 -5.74 25.60 12.59
CA TYR A 410 -4.70 24.64 12.21
C TYR A 410 -4.29 23.76 13.40
N LYS A 411 -4.01 24.36 14.57
CA LYS A 411 -3.57 23.62 15.76
C LYS A 411 -4.64 22.62 16.21
N GLN A 412 -5.91 23.05 16.24
CA GLN A 412 -7.03 22.17 16.58
C GLN A 412 -7.17 21.02 15.58
N LEU A 413 -7.14 21.32 14.28
CA LEU A 413 -7.30 20.31 13.23
C LEU A 413 -6.15 19.29 13.24
N MET A 414 -4.90 19.73 13.50
CA MET A 414 -3.78 18.81 13.67
C MET A 414 -3.92 17.95 14.92
N ASP A 415 -4.34 18.52 16.06
CA ASP A 415 -4.62 17.75 17.28
C ASP A 415 -5.70 16.67 17.07
N ASP A 416 -6.66 16.93 16.18
CA ASP A 416 -7.74 16.01 15.80
C ASP A 416 -7.41 15.13 14.57
N LEU A 417 -6.17 15.18 14.05
CA LEU A 417 -5.70 14.41 12.87
C LEU A 417 -6.41 14.76 11.54
N HIS A 418 -7.01 15.94 11.44
CA HIS A 418 -7.65 16.49 10.23
C HIS A 418 -6.62 17.15 9.28
N PHE A 419 -5.65 16.37 8.78
CA PHE A 419 -4.51 16.90 8.01
C PHE A 419 -4.90 17.70 6.75
N SER A 420 -5.85 17.21 5.95
CA SER A 420 -6.28 17.89 4.72
C SER A 420 -6.94 19.23 5.02
N ASP A 421 -7.78 19.28 6.07
CA ASP A 421 -8.46 20.49 6.50
C ASP A 421 -7.45 21.49 7.10
N ALA A 422 -6.49 21.01 7.90
CA ALA A 422 -5.42 21.84 8.46
C ALA A 422 -4.58 22.50 7.35
N LEU A 423 -4.24 21.75 6.29
CA LEU A 423 -3.56 22.32 5.11
C LEU A 423 -4.47 23.32 4.37
N ALA A 424 -5.77 23.04 4.23
CA ALA A 424 -6.70 23.98 3.63
C ALA A 424 -6.81 25.30 4.41
N GLU A 425 -6.74 25.28 5.75
CA GLU A 425 -6.69 26.48 6.59
C GLU A 425 -5.43 27.32 6.30
N ILE A 426 -4.25 26.70 6.15
CA ILE A 426 -3.03 27.43 5.78
C ILE A 426 -3.22 28.15 4.45
N TRP A 427 -3.87 27.52 3.47
CA TRP A 427 -4.10 28.13 2.17
C TRP A 427 -5.05 29.33 2.21
N LYS A 428 -5.92 29.46 3.21
CA LYS A 428 -6.69 30.70 3.42
C LYS A 428 -5.77 31.89 3.68
N LEU A 429 -4.72 31.70 4.49
CA LEU A 429 -3.72 32.75 4.75
C LEU A 429 -2.87 33.02 3.49
N VAL A 430 -2.52 31.99 2.71
CA VAL A 430 -1.81 32.17 1.42
C VAL A 430 -2.64 33.02 0.46
N SER A 431 -3.92 32.69 0.27
CA SER A 431 -4.83 33.45 -0.60
C SER A 431 -5.06 34.88 -0.09
N GLN A 432 -5.28 35.06 1.21
CA GLN A 432 -5.46 36.39 1.79
C GLN A 432 -4.19 37.24 1.67
N THR A 433 -3.01 36.65 1.80
CA THR A 433 -1.74 37.37 1.64
C THR A 433 -1.51 37.79 0.19
N ASN A 434 -1.86 36.95 -0.79
CA ASN A 434 -1.85 37.35 -2.21
C ASN A 434 -2.82 38.49 -2.48
N LYS A 435 -4.07 38.39 -1.98
CA LYS A 435 -5.09 39.44 -2.09
C LYS A 435 -4.62 40.75 -1.45
N TYR A 436 -3.92 40.69 -0.32
CA TYR A 436 -3.39 41.85 0.38
C TYR A 436 -2.39 42.63 -0.48
N ILE A 437 -1.58 41.97 -1.33
CA ILE A 437 -0.72 42.67 -2.32
C ILE A 437 -1.58 43.48 -3.29
N ASP A 438 -2.68 42.90 -3.76
CA ASP A 438 -3.53 43.55 -4.75
C ASP A 438 -4.37 44.68 -4.14
N GLN A 439 -4.76 44.57 -2.86
CA GLN A 439 -5.47 45.62 -2.12
C GLN A 439 -4.59 46.82 -1.76
N THR A 440 -3.33 46.56 -1.40
CA THR A 440 -2.39 47.60 -0.96
C THR A 440 -1.67 48.30 -2.10
N GLU A 441 -1.67 47.69 -3.30
CA GLU A 441 -1.00 48.18 -4.50
C GLU A 441 0.40 48.76 -4.24
N PRO A 442 1.41 47.97 -3.79
CA PRO A 442 2.72 48.47 -3.40
C PRO A 442 3.42 49.30 -4.48
N TRP A 443 3.15 49.02 -5.75
CA TRP A 443 3.69 49.77 -6.89
C TRP A 443 3.10 51.19 -7.02
N VAL A 444 1.96 51.48 -6.40
CA VAL A 444 1.39 52.82 -6.26
C VAL A 444 1.97 53.50 -5.03
N LEU A 445 1.98 52.83 -3.88
CA LEU A 445 2.54 53.37 -2.63
C LEU A 445 4.01 53.79 -2.80
N ALA A 446 4.79 53.06 -3.61
CA ALA A 446 6.19 53.37 -3.90
C ALA A 446 6.43 54.65 -4.72
N LYS A 447 5.39 55.34 -5.20
CA LYS A 447 5.51 56.56 -6.00
C LYS A 447 5.46 57.85 -5.19
N ASP A 448 4.95 57.81 -3.96
CA ASP A 448 4.78 58.98 -3.10
C ASP A 448 5.50 58.78 -1.76
N ASP A 449 6.40 59.70 -1.42
CA ASP A 449 7.14 59.67 -0.16
C ASP A 449 6.20 59.76 1.07
N ALA A 450 5.00 60.33 0.92
CA ALA A 450 4.00 60.39 1.98
C ALA A 450 3.45 59.00 2.38
N ASP A 451 3.51 58.02 1.48
CA ASP A 451 3.01 56.65 1.69
C ASP A 451 4.12 55.66 2.08
N LYS A 452 5.35 56.13 2.28
CA LYS A 452 6.51 55.29 2.64
C LYS A 452 6.26 54.41 3.87
N ASP A 453 5.58 54.94 4.87
CA ASP A 453 5.23 54.19 6.09
C ASP A 453 4.25 53.04 5.82
N LYS A 454 3.32 53.23 4.87
CA LYS A 454 2.37 52.20 4.44
C LYS A 454 3.08 51.14 3.61
N LEU A 455 3.94 51.54 2.68
CA LEU A 455 4.74 50.62 1.86
C LEU A 455 5.59 49.70 2.74
N ALA A 456 6.31 50.27 3.71
CA ALA A 456 7.11 49.52 4.66
C ALA A 456 6.25 48.56 5.50
N SER A 457 5.07 49.00 5.94
CA SER A 457 4.11 48.13 6.64
C SER A 457 3.68 46.96 5.76
N THR A 458 3.32 47.22 4.51
CA THR A 458 2.91 46.18 3.55
C THR A 458 4.01 45.14 3.36
N MET A 459 5.26 45.57 3.17
CA MET A 459 6.38 44.64 3.02
C MET A 459 6.61 43.78 4.28
N ALA A 460 6.52 44.39 5.47
CA ALA A 460 6.65 43.66 6.72
C ALA A 460 5.50 42.65 6.93
N HIS A 461 4.26 43.00 6.60
CA HIS A 461 3.12 42.09 6.70
C HIS A 461 3.24 40.89 5.75
N LEU A 462 3.73 41.09 4.52
CA LEU A 462 3.98 39.99 3.59
C LEU A 462 5.05 39.02 4.11
N ALA A 463 6.15 39.56 4.66
CA ALA A 463 7.20 38.75 5.27
C ALA A 463 6.69 38.01 6.53
N ALA A 464 5.90 38.68 7.38
CA ALA A 464 5.27 38.07 8.55
C ALA A 464 4.33 36.92 8.17
N SER A 465 3.48 37.11 7.15
CA SER A 465 2.61 36.05 6.62
C SER A 465 3.40 34.85 6.11
N LEU A 466 4.43 35.08 5.29
CA LEU A 466 5.25 33.99 4.75
C LEU A 466 5.99 33.21 5.85
N ARG A 467 6.47 33.90 6.88
CA ARG A 467 7.05 33.26 8.07
C ARG A 467 6.02 32.36 8.76
N VAL A 468 4.83 32.88 9.06
CA VAL A 468 3.74 32.11 9.69
C VAL A 468 3.36 30.90 8.82
N ILE A 469 3.19 31.08 7.52
CA ILE A 469 2.88 29.99 6.57
C ILE A 469 3.97 28.91 6.60
N ALA A 470 5.23 29.31 6.53
CA ALA A 470 6.37 28.39 6.57
C ALA A 470 6.42 27.58 7.87
N GLU A 471 6.13 28.21 9.01
CA GLU A 471 6.09 27.52 10.30
C GLU A 471 4.92 26.55 10.40
N LEU A 472 3.71 26.95 9.98
CA LEU A 472 2.52 26.10 9.98
C LEU A 472 2.68 24.89 9.05
N ILE A 473 3.31 25.05 7.88
CA ILE A 473 3.45 23.95 6.91
C ILE A 473 4.63 23.00 7.23
N SER A 474 5.52 23.39 8.15
CA SER A 474 6.74 22.65 8.50
C SER A 474 6.59 21.22 9.01
N PRO A 475 5.45 20.81 9.61
CA PRO A 475 5.25 19.39 9.92
C PRO A 475 5.05 18.55 8.65
N VAL A 476 4.47 19.12 7.60
CA VAL A 476 4.16 18.43 6.35
C VAL A 476 5.29 18.55 5.33
N MET A 477 5.81 19.76 5.12
CA MET A 477 6.88 20.05 4.18
C MET A 477 8.21 20.25 4.89
N THR A 478 9.25 19.55 4.44
CA THR A 478 10.56 19.47 5.10
C THR A 478 11.63 20.38 4.52
N HIS A 479 11.42 20.91 3.30
CA HIS A 479 12.36 21.76 2.57
C HIS A 479 11.83 23.20 2.42
N ALA A 480 10.62 23.37 1.88
CA ALA A 480 10.00 24.64 1.55
C ALA A 480 9.98 25.66 2.72
N PRO A 481 9.65 25.28 3.98
CA PRO A 481 9.77 26.21 5.11
C PRO A 481 11.17 26.81 5.27
N LYS A 482 12.21 25.98 5.11
CA LYS A 482 13.60 26.43 5.25
C LYS A 482 13.99 27.34 4.10
N GLU A 483 13.57 27.00 2.89
CA GLU A 483 13.78 27.85 1.70
C GLU A 483 13.07 29.19 1.82
N ILE A 484 11.84 29.24 2.35
CA ILE A 484 11.13 30.49 2.63
C ILE A 484 11.92 31.34 3.64
N PHE A 485 12.35 30.74 4.76
CA PHE A 485 13.15 31.43 5.78
C PHE A 485 14.47 31.96 5.19
N GLN A 486 15.19 31.14 4.44
CA GLN A 486 16.44 31.50 3.80
C GLN A 486 16.26 32.65 2.81
N GLN A 487 15.23 32.62 1.97
CA GLN A 487 14.98 33.68 1.00
C GLN A 487 14.52 35.00 1.62
N LEU A 488 13.87 34.95 2.79
CA LEU A 488 13.55 36.13 3.59
C LEU A 488 14.74 36.63 4.43
N GLY A 489 15.80 35.85 4.57
CA GLY A 489 16.94 36.20 5.43
C GLY A 489 16.66 36.02 6.92
N LEU A 490 15.72 35.14 7.27
CA LEU A 490 15.39 34.81 8.66
C LEU A 490 16.30 33.69 9.16
N THR A 491 16.97 33.92 10.29
CA THR A 491 17.92 32.96 10.89
C THR A 491 17.36 32.22 12.11
N GLU A 492 16.16 32.58 12.54
CA GLU A 492 15.51 31.95 13.69
C GLU A 492 15.05 30.53 13.35
N ALA A 493 14.97 29.69 14.39
CA ALA A 493 14.42 28.36 14.24
C ALA A 493 12.89 28.44 14.16
N ILE A 494 12.30 27.58 13.32
CA ILE A 494 10.85 27.36 13.24
C ILE A 494 10.29 27.07 14.65
N ASN A 495 9.28 27.82 15.09
CA ASN A 495 8.68 27.73 16.42
C ASN A 495 7.15 27.78 16.37
N LEU A 496 6.55 26.63 16.08
CA LEU A 496 5.09 26.49 15.97
C LEU A 496 4.34 26.69 17.30
N LYS A 497 4.99 26.38 18.44
CA LYS A 497 4.35 26.40 19.76
C LYS A 497 3.86 27.79 20.14
N GLU A 498 4.75 28.78 20.04
CA GLU A 498 4.50 30.17 20.43
C GLU A 498 4.37 31.09 19.21
N LEU A 499 3.89 30.55 18.10
CA LEU A 499 3.72 31.27 16.84
C LEU A 499 2.74 32.45 16.99
N ARG A 500 3.26 33.68 16.85
CA ARG A 500 2.49 34.92 16.80
C ARG A 500 2.85 35.72 15.57
N PHE A 501 1.86 36.25 14.85
CA PHE A 501 2.09 37.05 13.65
C PHE A 501 3.04 38.23 13.89
N ALA A 502 2.89 38.90 15.04
CA ALA A 502 3.65 40.09 15.41
C ALA A 502 5.16 39.86 15.67
N ASP A 503 5.61 38.60 15.78
CA ASP A 503 7.00 38.26 16.13
C ASP A 503 7.93 38.17 14.91
N LEU A 504 7.69 38.98 13.86
CA LEU A 504 8.62 39.04 12.72
C LEU A 504 9.97 39.65 13.16
N PRO A 505 11.11 38.97 12.94
CA PRO A 505 12.41 39.57 13.17
C PRO A 505 12.66 40.75 12.22
N ALA A 506 13.11 41.86 12.77
CA ALA A 506 13.45 43.03 11.97
C ALA A 506 14.84 42.89 11.34
N GLY A 507 15.02 43.48 10.14
CA GLY A 507 16.33 43.62 9.52
C GLY A 507 16.86 42.37 8.81
N GLY A 508 16.01 41.36 8.56
CA GLY A 508 16.36 40.22 7.71
C GLY A 508 16.70 40.67 6.29
N GLN A 509 17.86 40.24 5.75
CA GLN A 509 18.27 40.56 4.39
C GLN A 509 17.76 39.49 3.44
N CYS A 510 16.77 39.84 2.61
CA CYS A 510 16.25 38.96 1.58
C CYS A 510 17.33 38.53 0.58
N ALA A 511 17.14 37.35 0.00
CA ALA A 511 17.96 36.87 -1.11
C ALA A 511 17.93 37.88 -2.26
N ALA A 512 19.09 38.14 -2.88
CA ALA A 512 19.23 39.11 -3.96
C ALA A 512 18.27 38.86 -5.14
N LYS A 513 17.91 37.59 -5.37
CA LYS A 513 16.88 37.19 -6.32
C LYS A 513 16.09 36.03 -5.74
N GLY A 514 14.75 36.14 -5.75
CA GLY A 514 13.87 35.04 -5.41
C GLY A 514 14.11 33.84 -6.33
N THR A 515 14.17 32.65 -5.76
CA THR A 515 14.32 31.39 -6.49
C THR A 515 13.03 30.59 -6.34
N PRO A 516 12.38 30.16 -7.44
CA PRO A 516 11.20 29.32 -7.35
C PRO A 516 11.48 28.05 -6.54
N ILE A 517 10.72 27.84 -5.46
CA ILE A 517 10.79 26.61 -4.65
C ILE A 517 10.15 25.45 -5.40
N PHE A 518 9.04 25.73 -6.08
CA PHE A 518 8.30 24.75 -6.87
C PHE A 518 8.32 25.20 -8.33
N PRO A 519 9.02 24.49 -9.24
CA PRO A 519 8.98 24.81 -10.65
C PRO A 519 7.59 24.49 -11.21
N ARG A 520 7.04 25.41 -12.02
CA ARG A 520 5.85 25.12 -12.80
C ARG A 520 6.18 24.09 -13.87
N VAL A 521 5.28 23.14 -14.06
CA VAL A 521 5.44 22.05 -15.02
C VAL A 521 4.33 22.07 -16.07
N ASP A 522 4.61 21.53 -17.25
CA ASP A 522 3.60 21.38 -18.29
C ASP A 522 2.60 20.28 -17.90
N VAL A 523 1.30 20.59 -17.97
CA VAL A 523 0.29 19.68 -17.42
C VAL A 523 0.21 18.39 -18.23
N ASP A 524 0.17 18.50 -19.57
CA ASP A 524 -0.03 17.36 -20.44
C ASP A 524 1.20 16.45 -20.44
N GLU A 525 2.41 17.02 -20.54
CA GLU A 525 3.66 16.26 -20.50
C GLU A 525 3.84 15.49 -19.19
N GLU A 526 3.51 16.12 -18.06
CA GLU A 526 3.70 15.51 -16.74
C GLU A 526 2.64 14.46 -16.40
N VAL A 527 1.38 14.71 -16.79
CA VAL A 527 0.32 13.72 -16.69
C VAL A 527 0.68 12.47 -17.49
N ASP A 528 1.15 12.64 -18.73
CA ASP A 528 1.59 11.53 -19.57
C ASP A 528 2.81 10.82 -18.99
N PHE A 529 3.76 11.56 -18.41
CA PHE A 529 4.89 10.96 -17.70
C PHE A 529 4.41 10.06 -16.55
N ILE A 530 3.56 10.55 -15.65
CA ILE A 530 3.11 9.76 -14.48
C ILE A 530 2.33 8.53 -14.96
N LYS A 531 1.42 8.68 -15.94
CA LYS A 531 0.69 7.55 -16.56
C LYS A 531 1.65 6.51 -17.15
N ALA A 532 2.71 6.96 -17.82
CA ALA A 532 3.73 6.07 -18.35
C ALA A 532 4.50 5.34 -17.23
N GLN A 533 4.76 5.96 -16.09
CA GLN A 533 5.43 5.31 -14.96
C GLN A 533 4.55 4.28 -14.24
N MET A 534 3.24 4.53 -14.18
CA MET A 534 2.29 3.57 -13.63
C MET A 534 2.25 2.30 -14.48
N THR A 535 2.15 2.45 -15.80
CA THR A 535 2.08 1.34 -16.76
C THR A 535 3.41 0.61 -16.97
N LYS A 536 4.55 1.25 -16.67
CA LYS A 536 5.88 0.63 -16.75
C LYS A 536 6.09 -0.52 -15.77
N ASN A 537 5.32 -0.58 -14.67
CA ASN A 537 5.69 -1.43 -13.54
C ASN A 537 5.38 -2.92 -13.63
N ASP A 538 4.82 -3.44 -14.74
CA ASP A 538 4.85 -4.88 -15.04
C ASP A 538 5.27 -5.26 -16.46
N LYS A 539 5.37 -4.31 -17.41
CA LYS A 539 5.98 -4.60 -18.73
C LYS A 539 7.51 -4.46 -18.73
N ALA A 540 8.08 -3.69 -17.80
CA ALA A 540 9.53 -3.45 -17.76
C ALA A 540 10.31 -4.48 -16.94
N LYS A 541 9.74 -5.20 -15.98
CA LYS A 541 10.48 -6.22 -15.21
C LYS A 541 10.67 -7.54 -15.97
N GLY A 542 9.70 -7.92 -16.81
CA GLY A 542 9.92 -8.98 -17.81
C GLY A 542 10.98 -8.59 -18.84
N ARG A 543 11.01 -7.31 -19.25
CA ARG A 543 11.99 -6.80 -20.24
C ARG A 543 13.37 -6.48 -19.67
N ALA A 544 13.50 -6.07 -18.40
CA ALA A 544 14.78 -5.66 -17.81
C ALA A 544 15.61 -6.85 -17.30
N ALA A 545 14.96 -7.91 -16.81
CA ALA A 545 15.62 -9.19 -16.57
C ALA A 545 16.12 -9.82 -17.89
N MET A 546 15.40 -9.60 -19.00
CA MET A 546 15.90 -9.90 -20.35
C MET A 546 17.00 -8.94 -20.82
N LYS A 547 16.99 -7.66 -20.43
CA LYS A 547 17.95 -6.66 -20.94
C LYS A 547 19.35 -6.78 -20.32
N GLN A 548 19.49 -7.25 -19.07
CA GLN A 548 20.80 -7.54 -18.48
C GLN A 548 21.35 -8.93 -18.87
N ALA A 549 20.51 -9.84 -19.37
CA ALA A 549 20.95 -11.04 -20.07
C ALA A 549 21.29 -10.79 -21.56
N ALA A 550 20.87 -9.63 -22.11
CA ALA A 550 21.03 -9.22 -23.50
C ALA A 550 22.17 -8.21 -23.72
N GLU A 551 23.26 -8.30 -22.96
CA GLU A 551 24.59 -7.86 -23.43
C GLU A 551 25.33 -8.96 -24.22
N LYS A 552 24.60 -10.01 -24.62
CA LYS A 552 24.84 -10.65 -25.92
C LYS A 552 23.65 -10.29 -26.80
N GLU A 553 23.91 -9.50 -27.83
CA GLU A 553 22.96 -9.14 -28.88
C GLU A 553 22.18 -10.39 -29.30
N PHE A 554 20.84 -10.37 -29.19
CA PHE A 554 20.00 -11.44 -29.75
C PHE A 554 20.08 -11.33 -31.26
N ASP A 555 20.95 -12.14 -31.84
CA ASP A 555 21.05 -12.32 -33.28
C ASP A 555 20.36 -13.64 -33.65
N PRO A 556 19.17 -13.60 -34.30
CA PRO A 556 18.49 -14.80 -34.75
C PRO A 556 19.32 -15.60 -35.77
N GLU A 557 20.32 -15.00 -36.44
CA GLU A 557 21.24 -15.69 -37.36
C GLU A 557 22.29 -16.55 -36.62
N THR A 558 22.52 -16.30 -35.32
CA THR A 558 23.50 -17.05 -34.51
C THR A 558 22.86 -18.01 -33.51
N THR A 559 21.53 -18.11 -33.52
CA THR A 559 20.78 -18.98 -32.61
C THR A 559 20.90 -20.45 -33.04
N ASP A 560 21.45 -21.30 -32.16
CA ASP A 560 21.51 -22.75 -32.39
C ASP A 560 20.14 -23.39 -32.12
N LEU A 561 19.40 -23.69 -33.19
CA LEU A 561 18.10 -24.36 -33.11
C LEU A 561 18.27 -25.85 -32.82
N LYS A 562 17.90 -26.29 -31.61
CA LYS A 562 17.88 -27.72 -31.24
C LYS A 562 16.66 -28.42 -31.85
N LEU A 563 16.78 -28.81 -33.12
CA LEU A 563 15.73 -29.51 -33.84
C LEU A 563 15.86 -31.03 -33.66
N THR A 564 14.77 -31.68 -33.26
CA THR A 564 14.70 -33.16 -33.21
C THR A 564 14.40 -33.80 -34.56
N LYS A 565 14.05 -32.98 -35.57
CA LYS A 565 13.76 -33.36 -36.96
C LYS A 565 14.43 -32.37 -37.90
N LYS A 566 14.62 -32.77 -39.17
CA LYS A 566 15.11 -31.84 -40.19
C LYS A 566 14.14 -30.68 -40.39
N GLU A 567 14.67 -29.52 -40.76
CA GLU A 567 13.90 -28.33 -41.10
C GLU A 567 12.85 -28.65 -42.17
N VAL A 568 11.64 -28.14 -41.97
CA VAL A 568 10.56 -28.22 -42.94
C VAL A 568 10.49 -26.90 -43.68
N ARG A 569 10.31 -26.95 -45.00
CA ARG A 569 10.04 -25.73 -45.76
C ARG A 569 8.64 -25.20 -45.42
N PHE A 570 8.50 -23.88 -45.36
CA PHE A 570 7.22 -23.24 -45.03
C PHE A 570 6.06 -23.69 -45.94
N ASP A 571 6.31 -23.82 -47.25
CA ASP A 571 5.32 -24.31 -48.23
C ASP A 571 4.91 -25.78 -48.03
N ALA A 572 5.65 -26.55 -47.25
CA ALA A 572 5.24 -27.89 -46.83
C ALA A 572 4.40 -27.87 -45.55
N PHE A 573 4.62 -26.90 -44.65
CA PHE A 573 3.79 -26.70 -43.46
C PHE A 573 2.40 -26.14 -43.82
N GLU A 574 2.35 -25.14 -44.71
CA GLU A 574 1.10 -24.52 -45.21
C GLU A 574 0.16 -25.54 -45.88
N LYS A 575 0.69 -26.68 -46.34
CA LYS A 575 -0.11 -27.78 -46.91
C LYS A 575 -0.77 -28.66 -45.85
N ILE A 576 -0.50 -28.46 -44.56
CA ILE A 576 -1.08 -29.25 -43.46
C ILE A 576 -2.26 -28.47 -42.91
N GLU A 577 -3.46 -29.05 -42.96
CA GLU A 577 -4.65 -28.45 -42.36
C GLU A 577 -4.80 -28.96 -40.92
N LEU A 578 -4.68 -28.05 -39.97
CA LEU A 578 -4.93 -28.30 -38.55
C LEU A 578 -6.29 -27.73 -38.17
N LYS A 579 -7.13 -28.52 -37.49
CA LYS A 579 -8.46 -28.09 -37.03
C LYS A 579 -8.69 -28.40 -35.57
N VAL A 580 -9.48 -27.58 -34.90
CA VAL A 580 -10.06 -27.92 -33.60
C VAL A 580 -11.24 -28.86 -33.81
N ALA A 581 -11.27 -29.98 -33.09
CA ALA A 581 -12.37 -30.93 -33.11
C ALA A 581 -12.81 -31.31 -31.69
N GLU A 582 -14.10 -31.50 -31.49
CA GLU A 582 -14.65 -31.94 -30.20
C GLU A 582 -14.86 -33.45 -30.19
N VAL A 583 -14.45 -34.09 -29.10
CA VAL A 583 -14.61 -35.53 -28.92
C VAL A 583 -16.05 -35.88 -28.55
N GLN A 584 -16.78 -36.49 -29.48
CA GLN A 584 -18.17 -36.90 -29.30
C GLN A 584 -18.30 -38.29 -28.67
N ASP A 585 -17.40 -39.22 -29.02
CA ASP A 585 -17.31 -40.54 -28.39
C ASP A 585 -15.91 -41.14 -28.56
N VAL A 586 -15.52 -42.01 -27.64
CA VAL A 586 -14.26 -42.76 -27.68
C VAL A 586 -14.48 -44.21 -27.27
N ASN A 587 -14.07 -45.16 -28.09
CA ASN A 587 -14.18 -46.60 -27.81
C ASN A 587 -12.86 -47.33 -28.07
N LYS A 588 -12.70 -48.55 -27.52
CA LYS A 588 -11.57 -49.42 -27.88
C LYS A 588 -11.80 -50.06 -29.24
N VAL A 589 -10.74 -50.19 -30.04
CA VAL A 589 -10.81 -50.90 -31.32
C VAL A 589 -10.78 -52.42 -31.06
N GLN A 590 -11.78 -53.15 -31.55
CA GLN A 590 -11.86 -54.60 -31.37
C GLN A 590 -10.64 -55.30 -32.01
N GLY A 591 -9.93 -56.10 -31.21
CA GLY A 591 -8.72 -56.81 -31.66
C GLY A 591 -7.44 -55.95 -31.72
N ALA A 592 -7.42 -54.75 -31.11
CA ALA A 592 -6.22 -53.92 -31.02
C ALA A 592 -6.11 -53.19 -29.67
N ASP A 593 -5.31 -53.71 -28.75
CA ASP A 593 -5.19 -53.21 -27.36
C ASP A 593 -4.61 -51.79 -27.25
N LYS A 594 -3.90 -51.33 -28.28
CA LYS A 594 -3.22 -50.02 -28.31
C LYS A 594 -4.05 -48.91 -28.93
N LEU A 595 -5.19 -49.21 -29.56
CA LEU A 595 -5.95 -48.24 -30.36
C LEU A 595 -7.24 -47.83 -29.68
N LEU A 596 -7.45 -46.51 -29.62
CA LEU A 596 -8.74 -45.89 -29.35
C LEU A 596 -9.34 -45.36 -30.66
N GLN A 597 -10.65 -45.53 -30.79
CA GLN A 597 -11.49 -45.05 -31.88
C GLN A 597 -12.23 -43.81 -31.41
N PHE A 598 -11.87 -42.65 -31.96
CA PHE A 598 -12.50 -41.37 -31.69
C PHE A 598 -13.54 -41.05 -32.75
N ARG A 599 -14.71 -40.61 -32.31
CA ARG A 599 -15.72 -39.94 -33.13
C ARG A 599 -15.70 -38.46 -32.78
N LEU A 600 -15.41 -37.61 -33.75
CA LEU A 600 -15.09 -36.20 -33.54
C LEU A 600 -16.02 -35.30 -34.36
N ASN A 601 -16.50 -34.22 -33.76
CA ASN A 601 -17.10 -33.11 -34.48
C ASN A 601 -16.00 -32.12 -34.89
N ALA A 602 -15.61 -32.15 -36.16
CA ALA A 602 -14.60 -31.26 -36.74
C ALA A 602 -15.22 -30.22 -37.71
N GLY A 603 -16.53 -29.98 -37.62
CA GLY A 603 -17.26 -29.09 -38.53
C GLY A 603 -17.52 -29.67 -39.93
N ASP A 604 -17.36 -30.99 -40.10
CA ASP A 604 -17.67 -31.71 -41.35
C ASP A 604 -19.18 -32.01 -41.48
N ASP A 605 -19.63 -32.41 -42.69
CA ASP A 605 -20.98 -32.98 -42.90
C ASP A 605 -21.05 -34.40 -42.31
N GLY A 606 -21.16 -34.46 -40.99
CA GLY A 606 -21.13 -35.68 -40.17
C GLY A 606 -19.88 -35.81 -39.28
N ASP A 607 -19.87 -36.83 -38.42
CA ASP A 607 -18.75 -37.06 -37.51
C ASP A 607 -17.53 -37.65 -38.23
N ARG A 608 -16.34 -37.17 -37.87
CA ARG A 608 -15.06 -37.69 -38.35
C ARG A 608 -14.55 -38.79 -37.44
N GLN A 609 -14.04 -39.89 -38.02
CA GLN A 609 -13.42 -40.97 -37.26
C GLN A 609 -11.88 -40.90 -37.30
N ILE A 610 -11.23 -40.88 -36.14
CA ILE A 610 -9.77 -40.97 -36.03
C ILE A 610 -9.39 -42.10 -35.07
N LEU A 611 -8.45 -42.94 -35.50
CA LEU A 611 -7.87 -43.99 -34.66
C LEU A 611 -6.52 -43.52 -34.11
N SER A 612 -6.35 -43.55 -32.79
CA SER A 612 -5.11 -43.12 -32.13
C SER A 612 -4.50 -44.20 -31.25
N GLY A 613 -3.18 -44.30 -31.28
CA GLY A 613 -2.37 -45.29 -30.56
C GLY A 613 -2.21 -45.04 -29.06
N ILE A 614 -3.07 -44.22 -28.46
CA ILE A 614 -2.88 -43.69 -27.10
C ILE A 614 -3.58 -44.50 -26.00
N ALA A 615 -4.14 -45.67 -26.31
CA ALA A 615 -5.00 -46.42 -25.38
C ALA A 615 -4.32 -46.76 -24.03
N GLN A 616 -3.01 -47.01 -24.03
CA GLN A 616 -2.27 -47.39 -22.82
C GLN A 616 -2.11 -46.25 -21.81
N TRP A 617 -2.13 -44.99 -22.25
CA TRP A 617 -2.01 -43.81 -21.39
C TRP A 617 -3.37 -43.26 -20.94
N TYR A 618 -4.46 -43.74 -21.56
CA TYR A 618 -5.83 -43.34 -21.25
C TYR A 618 -6.68 -44.55 -20.84
N PRO A 619 -6.42 -45.16 -19.66
CA PRO A 619 -7.27 -46.23 -19.14
C PRO A 619 -8.72 -45.77 -18.94
N ASP A 620 -8.90 -44.51 -18.54
CA ASP A 620 -10.18 -43.82 -18.38
C ASP A 620 -10.58 -43.01 -19.64
N PHE A 621 -10.39 -43.58 -20.84
CA PHE A 621 -10.59 -42.87 -22.12
C PHE A 621 -11.97 -42.20 -22.30
N LYS A 622 -12.99 -42.60 -21.54
CA LYS A 622 -14.31 -41.94 -21.54
C LYS A 622 -14.29 -40.52 -20.99
N LYS A 623 -13.30 -40.12 -20.17
CA LYS A 623 -13.11 -38.74 -19.72
C LYS A 623 -12.71 -37.77 -20.84
N LEU A 624 -12.32 -38.29 -22.00
CA LEU A 624 -11.97 -37.48 -23.17
C LEU A 624 -13.20 -36.94 -23.90
N VAL A 625 -14.39 -37.51 -23.66
CA VAL A 625 -15.63 -37.01 -24.28
C VAL A 625 -15.91 -35.58 -23.82
N GLY A 626 -16.26 -34.70 -24.76
CA GLY A 626 -16.47 -33.26 -24.55
C GLY A 626 -15.20 -32.41 -24.56
N LYS A 627 -14.01 -33.02 -24.62
CA LYS A 627 -12.75 -32.27 -24.78
C LYS A 627 -12.58 -31.80 -26.22
N LYS A 628 -11.99 -30.60 -26.40
CA LYS A 628 -11.58 -30.09 -27.71
C LYS A 628 -10.10 -30.37 -27.93
N VAL A 629 -9.78 -30.88 -29.11
CA VAL A 629 -8.45 -31.41 -29.48
C VAL A 629 -8.03 -30.87 -30.85
N ILE A 630 -6.72 -30.87 -31.12
CA ILE A 630 -6.20 -30.49 -32.44
C ILE A 630 -6.02 -31.75 -33.30
N ILE A 631 -6.56 -31.72 -34.51
CA ILE A 631 -6.41 -32.77 -35.51
C ILE A 631 -5.68 -32.26 -36.74
N VAL A 632 -4.95 -33.15 -37.41
CA VAL A 632 -4.59 -32.99 -38.82
C VAL A 632 -5.74 -33.54 -39.67
N SER A 633 -6.46 -32.65 -40.35
CA SER A 633 -7.73 -32.95 -41.04
C SER A 633 -7.57 -33.32 -42.51
N ASN A 634 -6.47 -32.93 -43.18
CA ASN A 634 -6.27 -33.15 -44.61
C ASN A 634 -5.33 -34.32 -44.96
N LEU A 635 -5.10 -35.24 -44.02
CA LEU A 635 -4.43 -36.51 -44.32
C LEU A 635 -5.36 -37.43 -45.12
N LYS A 636 -4.81 -38.11 -46.14
CA LYS A 636 -5.55 -39.12 -46.89
C LYS A 636 -6.07 -40.21 -45.95
N PRO A 637 -7.39 -40.50 -45.93
CA PRO A 637 -7.94 -41.52 -45.06
C PRO A 637 -7.26 -42.88 -45.28
N ARG A 638 -6.93 -43.56 -44.18
CA ARG A 638 -6.24 -44.86 -44.22
C ARG A 638 -7.01 -45.93 -43.46
N LYS A 639 -7.01 -47.16 -43.97
CA LYS A 639 -7.57 -48.31 -43.26
C LYS A 639 -6.53 -48.87 -42.30
N MET A 640 -6.91 -49.07 -41.04
CA MET A 640 -6.10 -49.70 -40.00
C MET A 640 -6.98 -50.68 -39.23
N ARG A 641 -6.55 -51.94 -39.11
CA ARG A 641 -7.29 -52.99 -38.38
C ARG A 641 -8.78 -53.11 -38.77
N GLY A 642 -9.08 -52.94 -40.07
CA GLY A 642 -10.44 -53.04 -40.61
C GLY A 642 -11.28 -51.77 -40.51
N GLN A 643 -10.83 -50.74 -39.77
CA GLN A 643 -11.53 -49.46 -39.62
C GLN A 643 -10.80 -48.33 -40.38
N VAL A 644 -11.50 -47.25 -40.72
CA VAL A 644 -10.93 -46.08 -41.40
C VAL A 644 -10.50 -45.03 -40.36
N SER A 645 -9.33 -44.43 -40.54
CA SER A 645 -8.89 -43.22 -39.82
C SER A 645 -8.79 -42.07 -40.81
N GLN A 646 -9.54 -40.99 -40.57
CA GLN A 646 -9.70 -39.83 -41.46
C GLN A 646 -8.88 -38.62 -40.97
N GLY A 647 -7.77 -38.87 -40.31
CA GLY A 647 -6.91 -37.82 -39.74
C GLY A 647 -5.94 -38.38 -38.71
N MET A 648 -5.31 -37.45 -37.99
CA MET A 648 -4.41 -37.74 -36.88
C MET A 648 -4.64 -36.75 -35.74
N LEU A 649 -4.60 -37.22 -34.48
CA LEU A 649 -4.64 -36.37 -33.29
C LEU A 649 -3.23 -35.90 -32.94
N LEU A 650 -3.08 -34.67 -32.44
CA LEU A 650 -1.81 -34.20 -31.91
C LEU A 650 -1.64 -34.59 -30.44
N SER A 651 -0.47 -35.10 -30.11
CA SER A 651 -0.12 -35.54 -28.75
C SER A 651 1.33 -35.16 -28.47
N VAL A 652 1.62 -34.89 -27.20
CA VAL A 652 2.97 -34.66 -26.68
C VAL A 652 3.51 -35.98 -26.17
N GLU A 653 4.75 -36.30 -26.53
CA GLU A 653 5.51 -37.41 -25.95
C GLU A 653 6.58 -36.81 -25.03
N HIS A 654 6.50 -37.13 -23.76
CA HIS A 654 7.45 -36.69 -22.74
C HIS A 654 8.72 -37.54 -22.77
N PRO A 655 9.87 -37.03 -22.28
CA PRO A 655 11.13 -37.79 -22.26
C PRO A 655 11.08 -39.12 -21.48
N ASP A 656 10.11 -39.27 -20.57
CA ASP A 656 9.86 -40.48 -19.79
C ASP A 656 8.96 -41.51 -20.52
N GLY A 657 8.55 -41.23 -21.77
CA GLY A 657 7.71 -42.08 -22.60
C GLY A 657 6.21 -41.95 -22.35
N ASN A 658 5.77 -40.99 -21.52
CA ASN A 658 4.37 -40.68 -21.33
C ASN A 658 3.80 -39.90 -22.54
N VAL A 659 2.57 -40.24 -23.00
CA VAL A 659 1.92 -39.54 -24.12
C VAL A 659 0.64 -38.87 -23.66
N GLU A 660 0.56 -37.56 -23.89
CA GLU A 660 -0.59 -36.73 -23.54
C GLU A 660 -1.24 -36.12 -24.80
N LEU A 661 -2.55 -36.25 -24.91
CA LEU A 661 -3.36 -35.66 -25.97
C LEU A 661 -3.44 -34.14 -25.78
N VAL A 662 -3.11 -33.37 -26.82
CA VAL A 662 -3.18 -31.92 -26.78
C VAL A 662 -4.64 -31.48 -26.81
N THR A 663 -5.12 -30.91 -25.71
CA THR A 663 -6.44 -30.28 -25.62
C THR A 663 -6.34 -28.77 -25.71
N VAL A 664 -7.36 -28.14 -26.27
CA VAL A 664 -7.53 -26.68 -26.31
C VAL A 664 -8.72 -26.24 -25.48
N ASP A 665 -8.81 -24.95 -25.18
CA ASP A 665 -9.91 -24.39 -24.40
C ASP A 665 -11.28 -24.67 -25.05
N SER A 666 -12.29 -24.88 -24.22
CA SER A 666 -13.67 -25.11 -24.64
C SER A 666 -14.28 -23.97 -25.48
N HIS A 667 -13.78 -22.74 -25.37
CA HIS A 667 -14.35 -21.58 -26.08
C HIS A 667 -14.08 -21.56 -27.60
N PHE A 668 -13.14 -22.36 -28.13
CA PHE A 668 -12.83 -22.39 -29.56
C PHE A 668 -13.90 -23.12 -30.37
N GLU A 669 -14.36 -22.56 -31.49
CA GLU A 669 -15.38 -23.19 -32.33
C GLU A 669 -14.90 -24.51 -32.97
N ASN A 670 -15.80 -25.49 -33.11
CA ASN A 670 -15.48 -26.77 -33.76
C ASN A 670 -15.27 -26.54 -35.27
N GLY A 671 -14.17 -27.08 -35.81
CA GLY A 671 -13.81 -26.96 -37.23
C GLY A 671 -12.99 -25.72 -37.59
N ILE A 672 -12.69 -24.82 -36.65
CA ILE A 672 -11.79 -23.69 -36.89
C ILE A 672 -10.37 -24.18 -37.21
N THR A 673 -9.76 -23.58 -38.24
CA THR A 673 -8.39 -23.87 -38.67
C THR A 673 -7.35 -23.14 -37.83
N LEU A 674 -6.22 -23.81 -37.59
CA LEU A 674 -5.02 -23.20 -37.01
C LEU A 674 -4.07 -22.86 -38.16
N GLU A 675 -3.65 -21.59 -38.24
CA GLU A 675 -2.71 -21.06 -39.25
C GLU A 675 -1.26 -20.99 -38.71
#